data_AF-A0A9W8DFL7-F1
#
_entry.id   AF-A0A9W8DFL7-F1
#
_cell.length_a   1.000
_cell.length_b   1.000
_cell.length_c   1.000
_cell.angle_alpha   90.00
_cell.angle_beta   90.00
_cell.angle_gamma   90.00
#
_symmetry.space_group_name_H-M   'P 1'
#
loop_
_entity.id
_entity.type
_entity.pdbx_description
1 polymer ?
#
loop_
_entity_poly.entity_id
_entity_poly.type
_entity_poly.pdbx_seq_one_letter_code
_entity_poly.pdbx_strand_id
1 'polypeptide(L)'
;MAFGGKRKVRRGKRGGENKHEKSPDAETATFNAQAVGDEYTAPPMEGESTPFTSIEAEDGDHSMDIDENNISPASYGLVNPELQSYLKSCEAILDNPQFELPEDRIIFVNNVYSEIKNYELQLTTDHECSRILEKLFRISSEYQIKRFFALTRDDTIRLVIHRFSSHTIQTLLLLTAVALEREMRGESSDLATGEEPDSDAVRTEMPKFEELVLTLVDTLQPMWSFLMSNEYASHILRVLLLVLSGRPIEDQTNPKNTIKSRRSAKYVEDRNGEPINHPALAKQRTVPESFATALDKLLEKASESISEIVARDLANSPVGSPVLQLMLSLQAEKSQLEKDGSLLDKCLMGLVSDGPAHPRRDAVIGMMLQDVVGSHFLQRAVELMSPKLLKRFYKQYICSKLKELAFHPISNFVVQSVLSNAKTDEQLKSMIAEIQPHVGDLLFKQRPGVVRALLDSSIRLKCGAAEITDALYQGLGASGEKERKELINLLAFLVPYSRFVQADYNRLPFSLQGSLIIQSILKLPSSSCEPLMESFFAQDPDMIYEWCKDPSGSRIIEAIISSKQLPVVTKRRVLERYANKYADLAANKYGSHIVDACWRAADIPYKEKILIELLQRETQVRDSPFGRIVMSNCRADQYKRRVDEWRERERNIQKRKRLFEDILDGDTSTAAATATQNSASSKRYKKAEEKDEIDELFATPAAPAKEATKSQATTESQSDANGKEAGTKRSKKDKRSKKKKDVSV
;
A
#
# COMPACT_ATOMS: atom_id res chain seq x y z
N MET A 1 55.10 22.95 14.97
CA MET A 1 56.15 22.15 15.67
C MET A 1 55.65 21.91 17.09
N ALA A 2 55.64 20.71 17.68
CA ALA A 2 55.98 19.38 17.18
C ALA A 2 55.15 18.28 17.91
N PHE A 3 55.17 17.07 17.36
CA PHE A 3 54.63 15.79 17.86
C PHE A 3 54.97 15.48 19.34
N GLY A 4 54.31 14.56 20.07
CA GLY A 4 53.18 13.69 19.76
C GLY A 4 53.15 12.42 20.65
N GLY A 5 51.97 11.79 20.79
CA GLY A 5 51.74 10.33 20.85
C GLY A 5 52.29 9.47 22.01
N LYS A 6 51.39 8.85 22.79
CA LYS A 6 51.68 7.65 23.61
C LYS A 6 50.78 6.47 23.21
N ARG A 7 51.36 5.27 23.06
CA ARG A 7 50.63 3.98 22.89
C ARG A 7 50.74 3.10 24.14
N LYS A 8 49.73 2.26 24.33
CA LYS A 8 49.56 1.30 25.45
C LYS A 8 50.41 0.03 25.27
N VAL A 9 50.75 -0.65 26.37
CA VAL A 9 50.82 -2.12 26.46
C VAL A 9 50.25 -2.57 27.82
N ARG A 10 49.63 -3.77 27.88
CA ARG A 10 48.89 -4.31 29.04
C ARG A 10 49.49 -5.68 29.46
N ARG A 11 49.55 -5.96 30.77
CA ARG A 11 49.77 -7.26 31.46
C ARG A 11 48.89 -7.19 32.74
N GLY A 12 48.27 -8.24 33.30
CA GLY A 12 48.14 -9.66 32.91
C GLY A 12 48.40 -10.61 34.10
N LYS A 13 47.35 -11.19 34.73
CA LYS A 13 47.31 -12.39 35.64
C LYS A 13 45.96 -12.44 36.44
N ARG A 14 45.60 -13.47 37.24
CA ARG A 14 45.32 -14.93 37.03
C ARG A 14 44.94 -15.58 38.40
N GLY A 15 43.82 -16.33 38.53
CA GLY A 15 43.36 -17.05 39.76
C GLY A 15 42.92 -16.14 40.94
N GLY A 16 42.08 -16.45 41.94
CA GLY A 16 41.27 -17.61 42.39
C GLY A 16 40.69 -17.26 43.80
N GLU A 17 39.73 -17.92 44.47
CA GLU A 17 38.89 -19.11 44.22
C GLU A 17 37.61 -19.12 45.15
N ASN A 18 36.74 -20.12 44.96
CA ASN A 18 35.95 -20.88 45.98
C ASN A 18 34.81 -20.28 46.86
N LYS A 19 33.58 -20.82 46.62
CA LYS A 19 32.59 -21.43 47.56
C LYS A 19 31.17 -20.83 47.81
N HIS A 20 30.22 -21.78 47.86
CA HIS A 20 28.83 -21.85 48.39
C HIS A 20 27.59 -21.37 47.59
N GLU A 21 26.98 -22.34 46.89
CA GLU A 21 25.60 -22.87 46.99
C GLU A 21 24.32 -21.99 47.16
N LYS A 22 23.36 -22.27 46.24
CA LYS A 22 21.87 -22.31 46.36
C LYS A 22 21.15 -20.96 46.60
N SER A 23 20.03 -20.61 45.94
CA SER A 23 19.09 -21.34 45.04
C SER A 23 18.43 -20.36 44.01
N PRO A 24 17.27 -20.62 43.34
CA PRO A 24 17.24 -21.07 41.95
C PRO A 24 16.63 -20.09 40.91
N ASP A 25 17.09 -20.26 39.67
CA ASP A 25 16.39 -20.22 38.39
C ASP A 25 15.29 -19.16 38.09
N ALA A 26 15.67 -18.22 37.22
CA ALA A 26 14.76 -17.60 36.26
C ALA A 26 15.44 -17.58 34.88
N GLU A 27 15.21 -18.62 34.07
CA GLU A 27 15.81 -18.75 32.74
C GLU A 27 15.29 -17.68 31.77
N THR A 28 16.16 -16.75 31.38
CA THR A 28 15.96 -15.92 30.20
C THR A 28 16.58 -16.62 28.98
N ALA A 29 15.76 -17.39 28.26
CA ALA A 29 16.18 -18.10 27.05
C ALA A 29 16.55 -17.12 25.92
N THR A 30 17.83 -16.73 25.87
CA THR A 30 18.42 -16.03 24.73
C THR A 30 18.85 -17.04 23.68
N PHE A 31 18.01 -17.25 22.65
CA PHE A 31 18.37 -18.12 21.53
C PHE A 31 19.54 -17.53 20.75
N ASN A 32 20.66 -18.24 20.77
CA ASN A 32 21.92 -17.83 20.17
C ASN A 32 21.97 -18.34 18.71
N ALA A 33 21.84 -17.44 17.75
CA ALA A 33 21.89 -17.79 16.33
C ALA A 33 23.36 -17.96 15.87
N GLN A 34 23.90 -19.17 16.01
CA GLN A 34 25.15 -19.53 15.33
C GLN A 34 24.87 -19.77 13.85
N ALA A 35 25.55 -18.99 12.99
CA ALA A 35 25.60 -19.26 11.57
C ALA A 35 26.53 -20.46 11.32
N VAL A 36 25.97 -21.53 10.77
CA VAL A 36 26.72 -22.61 10.12
C VAL A 36 26.51 -22.42 8.62
N GLY A 37 27.61 -22.23 7.88
CA GLY A 37 27.58 -22.19 6.43
C GLY A 37 27.88 -23.59 5.91
N ASP A 38 26.84 -24.34 5.55
CA ASP A 38 26.99 -25.63 4.88
C ASP A 38 27.09 -25.43 3.37
N GLU A 39 28.26 -25.73 2.83
CA GLU A 39 28.54 -25.78 1.40
C GLU A 39 28.01 -27.13 0.87
N TYR A 40 27.02 -27.09 -0.03
CA TYR A 40 26.29 -28.30 -0.46
C TYR A 40 27.11 -29.17 -1.41
N THR A 41 27.42 -30.40 -0.99
CA THR A 41 27.96 -31.46 -1.84
C THR A 41 26.86 -32.46 -2.21
N ALA A 42 26.57 -32.63 -3.50
CA ALA A 42 25.60 -33.60 -3.99
C ALA A 42 26.08 -35.06 -3.81
N PRO A 43 25.19 -36.01 -3.47
CA PRO A 43 25.53 -37.44 -3.47
C PRO A 43 25.75 -37.97 -4.90
N PRO A 44 26.62 -38.98 -5.10
CA PRO A 44 26.84 -39.57 -6.41
C PRO A 44 25.62 -40.40 -6.85
N MET A 45 25.16 -40.18 -8.08
CA MET A 45 24.09 -40.94 -8.72
C MET A 45 24.65 -41.71 -9.92
N GLU A 46 24.90 -43.01 -9.72
CA GLU A 46 24.95 -43.96 -10.82
C GLU A 46 23.52 -44.42 -11.10
N GLY A 47 22.96 -43.98 -12.22
CA GLY A 47 21.61 -44.32 -12.67
C GLY A 47 21.36 -43.76 -14.07
N GLU A 48 21.23 -44.64 -15.06
CA GLU A 48 21.05 -44.25 -16.45
C GLU A 48 19.70 -43.55 -16.66
N SER A 49 19.70 -42.54 -17.54
CA SER A 49 18.51 -41.79 -17.93
C SER A 49 17.53 -42.68 -18.70
N THR A 50 16.35 -42.96 -18.14
CA THR A 50 15.27 -43.62 -18.87
C THR A 50 14.60 -42.65 -19.86
N PRO A 51 14.36 -43.04 -21.13
CA PRO A 51 13.66 -42.19 -22.08
C PRO A 51 12.20 -41.97 -21.70
N PHE A 52 11.69 -40.78 -22.04
CA PHE A 52 10.30 -40.38 -21.88
C PHE A 52 9.39 -41.14 -22.86
N THR A 53 8.50 -41.99 -22.34
CA THR A 53 7.33 -42.49 -23.10
C THR A 53 6.11 -41.62 -22.81
N SER A 54 5.56 -41.03 -23.87
CA SER A 54 4.26 -40.36 -23.86
C SER A 54 3.15 -41.31 -23.42
N ILE A 55 2.39 -40.92 -22.40
CA ILE A 55 1.14 -41.60 -22.05
C ILE A 55 0.08 -41.09 -23.02
N GLU A 56 -0.40 -41.98 -23.89
CA GLU A 56 -1.56 -41.70 -24.73
C GLU A 56 -2.81 -41.61 -23.85
N ALA A 57 -3.66 -40.62 -24.09
CA ALA A 57 -4.91 -40.46 -23.37
C ALA A 57 -5.96 -41.42 -23.95
N GLU A 58 -6.35 -42.44 -23.18
CA GLU A 58 -7.56 -43.22 -23.47
C GLU A 58 -8.79 -42.47 -22.93
N ASP A 59 -9.76 -42.20 -23.82
CA ASP A 59 -11.04 -41.58 -23.46
C ASP A 59 -11.86 -42.49 -22.51
N GLY A 60 -11.90 -42.13 -21.24
CA GLY A 60 -12.71 -42.80 -20.22
C GLY A 60 -13.22 -41.82 -19.17
N ASP A 61 -14.55 -41.74 -19.03
CA ASP A 61 -15.24 -40.95 -17.99
C ASP A 61 -15.05 -41.57 -16.60
N HIS A 62 -13.86 -41.34 -16.04
CA HIS A 62 -13.53 -41.60 -14.65
C HIS A 62 -13.00 -40.33 -14.03
N SER A 63 -13.71 -39.83 -13.00
CA SER A 63 -13.16 -38.87 -12.07
C SER A 63 -11.94 -39.50 -11.38
N MET A 64 -10.74 -39.17 -11.85
CA MET A 64 -9.53 -39.49 -11.12
C MET A 64 -9.56 -38.71 -9.81
N ASP A 65 -9.82 -39.41 -8.71
CA ASP A 65 -9.54 -38.91 -7.36
C ASP A 65 -8.02 -38.68 -7.26
N ILE A 66 -7.59 -37.44 -7.49
CA ILE A 66 -6.19 -37.06 -7.40
C ILE A 66 -5.77 -37.18 -5.94
N ASP A 67 -4.94 -38.17 -5.61
CA ASP A 67 -4.41 -38.35 -4.26
C ASP A 67 -3.50 -37.17 -3.88
N GLU A 68 -4.05 -36.23 -3.11
CA GLU A 68 -3.36 -35.04 -2.62
C GLU A 68 -2.04 -35.37 -1.89
N ASN A 69 -1.91 -36.58 -1.33
CA ASN A 69 -0.74 -37.01 -0.57
C ASN A 69 0.46 -37.40 -1.45
N ASN A 70 0.24 -37.63 -2.76
CA ASN A 70 1.26 -38.17 -3.67
C ASN A 70 1.74 -37.16 -4.74
N ILE A 71 1.32 -35.89 -4.63
CA ILE A 71 1.70 -34.83 -5.57
C ILE A 71 3.04 -34.24 -5.18
N SER A 72 4.07 -34.55 -5.96
CA SER A 72 5.39 -33.91 -5.86
C SER A 72 5.47 -32.63 -6.70
N PRO A 73 6.25 -31.62 -6.30
CA PRO A 73 6.59 -30.48 -7.15
C PRO A 73 7.18 -30.91 -8.51
N ALA A 74 7.05 -30.03 -9.50
CA ALA A 74 7.54 -30.28 -10.86
C ALA A 74 9.06 -30.52 -10.89
N SER A 75 9.51 -31.36 -11.81
CA SER A 75 10.93 -31.67 -12.01
C SER A 75 11.19 -32.03 -13.46
N TYR A 76 12.09 -31.30 -14.12
CA TYR A 76 12.47 -31.48 -15.52
C TYR A 76 14.00 -31.68 -15.69
N GLY A 77 14.67 -32.16 -14.63
CA GLY A 77 16.12 -32.34 -14.61
C GLY A 77 16.92 -31.05 -14.42
N LEU A 78 18.24 -31.15 -14.59
CA LEU A 78 19.18 -30.04 -14.41
C LEU A 78 19.37 -29.25 -15.71
N VAL A 79 19.38 -27.92 -15.59
CA VAL A 79 19.70 -27.01 -16.71
C VAL A 79 21.15 -27.21 -17.17
N ASN A 80 21.38 -27.22 -18.49
CA ASN A 80 22.73 -27.23 -19.06
C ASN A 80 23.55 -26.04 -18.50
N PRO A 81 24.75 -26.26 -17.92
CA PRO A 81 25.63 -25.19 -17.44
C PRO A 81 25.94 -24.09 -18.47
N GLU A 82 25.99 -24.42 -19.76
CA GLU A 82 26.20 -23.44 -20.84
C GLU A 82 25.00 -22.50 -20.96
N LEU A 83 23.78 -23.03 -20.91
CA LEU A 83 22.53 -22.25 -20.95
C LEU A 83 22.36 -21.42 -19.67
N GLN A 84 22.72 -21.96 -18.50
CA GLN A 84 22.78 -21.17 -17.26
C GLN A 84 23.78 -20.01 -17.38
N SER A 85 24.97 -20.24 -17.94
CA SER A 85 25.99 -19.21 -18.15
C SER A 85 25.53 -18.14 -19.14
N TYR A 86 24.84 -18.53 -20.21
CA TYR A 86 24.24 -17.60 -21.17
C TYR A 86 23.20 -16.71 -20.48
N LEU A 87 22.23 -17.28 -19.77
CA LEU A 87 21.19 -16.50 -19.07
C LEU A 87 21.78 -15.57 -18.00
N LYS A 88 22.82 -16.00 -17.27
CA LYS A 88 23.56 -15.13 -16.34
C LYS A 88 24.22 -13.94 -17.05
N SER A 89 24.69 -14.10 -18.28
CA SER A 89 25.22 -12.99 -19.07
C SER A 89 24.12 -12.00 -19.50
N CYS A 90 22.90 -12.51 -19.78
CA CYS A 90 21.73 -11.69 -20.07
C CYS A 90 21.20 -10.94 -18.84
N GLU A 91 21.39 -11.47 -17.62
CA GLU A 91 20.87 -10.88 -16.37
C GLU A 91 21.31 -9.42 -16.16
N ALA A 92 22.57 -9.10 -16.50
CA ALA A 92 23.10 -7.74 -16.37
C ALA A 92 22.39 -6.69 -17.26
N ILE A 93 21.88 -7.13 -18.43
CA ILE A 93 21.08 -6.29 -19.34
C ILE A 93 19.64 -6.17 -18.80
N LEU A 94 19.10 -7.26 -18.26
CA LEU A 94 17.77 -7.32 -17.67
C LEU A 94 17.63 -6.49 -16.37
N ASP A 95 18.71 -6.32 -15.61
CA ASP A 95 18.72 -5.50 -14.39
C ASP A 95 18.67 -3.99 -14.65
N ASN A 96 19.12 -3.55 -15.83
CA ASN A 96 19.08 -2.15 -16.24
C ASN A 96 18.84 -2.06 -17.76
N PRO A 97 17.59 -2.25 -18.23
CA PRO A 97 17.25 -2.38 -19.65
C PRO A 97 17.31 -1.04 -20.40
N GLN A 98 18.53 -0.54 -20.61
CA GLN A 98 18.84 0.67 -21.37
C GLN A 98 19.11 0.33 -22.83
N PHE A 99 18.04 0.04 -23.57
CA PHE A 99 18.08 -0.11 -25.02
C PHE A 99 18.07 1.27 -25.68
N GLU A 100 18.92 1.49 -26.69
CA GLU A 100 18.94 2.77 -27.43
C GLU A 100 17.68 2.91 -28.29
N LEU A 101 17.22 1.81 -28.90
CA LEU A 101 16.02 1.73 -29.72
C LEU A 101 15.05 0.62 -29.24
N PRO A 102 13.73 0.78 -29.43
CA PRO A 102 12.75 -0.27 -29.16
C PRO A 102 13.02 -1.59 -29.90
N GLU A 103 13.60 -1.49 -31.11
CA GLU A 103 13.99 -2.61 -31.97
C GLU A 103 15.11 -3.46 -31.33
N ASP A 104 16.10 -2.83 -30.68
CA ASP A 104 17.19 -3.54 -29.99
C ASP A 104 16.64 -4.44 -28.87
N ARG A 105 15.64 -3.94 -28.14
CA ARG A 105 14.94 -4.71 -27.11
C ARG A 105 14.24 -5.92 -27.72
N ILE A 106 13.54 -5.74 -28.84
CA ILE A 106 12.83 -6.84 -29.53
C ILE A 106 13.84 -7.91 -29.98
N ILE A 107 14.96 -7.51 -30.61
CA ILE A 107 16.02 -8.42 -31.06
C ILE A 107 16.63 -9.18 -29.87
N PHE A 108 17.00 -8.47 -28.80
CA PHE A 108 17.57 -9.09 -27.60
C PHE A 108 16.61 -10.13 -26.99
N VAL A 109 15.35 -9.76 -26.80
CA VAL A 109 14.33 -10.64 -26.21
C VAL A 109 14.09 -11.85 -27.12
N ASN A 110 13.89 -11.66 -28.43
CA ASN A 110 13.70 -12.77 -29.37
C ASN A 110 14.88 -13.77 -29.34
N ASN A 111 16.12 -13.27 -29.32
CA ASN A 111 17.31 -14.13 -29.23
C ASN A 111 17.31 -14.96 -27.93
N VAL A 112 16.96 -14.36 -26.78
CA VAL A 112 16.84 -15.11 -25.52
C VAL A 112 15.72 -16.16 -25.60
N TYR A 113 14.57 -15.84 -26.20
CA TYR A 113 13.48 -16.81 -26.39
C TYR A 113 13.84 -17.97 -27.33
N SER A 114 14.69 -17.74 -28.34
CA SER A 114 15.19 -18.80 -29.21
C SER A 114 16.16 -19.75 -28.50
N GLU A 115 17.06 -19.23 -27.65
CA GLU A 115 18.03 -20.04 -26.90
C GLU A 115 17.38 -20.88 -25.78
N ILE A 116 16.29 -20.39 -25.15
CA ILE A 116 15.57 -21.15 -24.11
C ILE A 116 14.52 -22.14 -24.66
N LYS A 117 14.35 -22.22 -25.99
CA LYS A 117 13.30 -23.01 -26.63
C LYS A 117 13.49 -24.51 -26.34
N ASN A 118 12.41 -25.16 -25.90
CA ASN A 118 12.33 -26.53 -25.38
C ASN A 118 12.96 -26.74 -23.98
N TYR A 119 13.47 -25.68 -23.34
CA TYR A 119 13.99 -25.72 -21.97
C TYR A 119 13.13 -24.87 -21.01
N GLU A 120 12.03 -24.26 -21.48
CA GLU A 120 11.24 -23.27 -20.73
C GLU A 120 10.83 -23.75 -19.32
N LEU A 121 10.23 -24.93 -19.21
CA LEU A 121 9.79 -25.49 -17.92
C LEU A 121 10.95 -25.92 -17.01
N GLN A 122 12.05 -26.39 -17.58
CA GLN A 122 13.26 -26.71 -16.82
C GLN A 122 13.82 -25.45 -16.13
N LEU A 123 13.86 -24.35 -16.86
CA LEU A 123 14.33 -23.05 -16.38
C LEU A 123 13.42 -22.44 -15.30
N THR A 124 12.09 -22.67 -15.31
CA THR A 124 11.23 -22.23 -14.20
C THR A 124 11.44 -23.05 -12.91
N THR A 125 11.92 -24.29 -13.02
CA THR A 125 12.25 -25.15 -11.87
C THR A 125 13.67 -24.95 -11.31
N ASP A 126 14.51 -24.12 -11.95
CA ASP A 126 15.85 -23.78 -11.48
C ASP A 126 15.88 -22.50 -10.61
N HIS A 127 16.75 -22.46 -9.60
CA HIS A 127 16.83 -21.37 -8.61
C HIS A 127 17.26 -20.02 -9.21
N GLU A 128 18.18 -20.04 -10.17
CA GLU A 128 18.77 -18.83 -10.75
C GLU A 128 18.03 -18.46 -12.03
N CYS A 129 17.74 -19.45 -12.89
CA CYS A 129 17.07 -19.21 -14.17
C CYS A 129 15.64 -18.72 -14.00
N SER A 130 14.88 -19.22 -13.01
CA SER A 130 13.51 -18.73 -12.74
C SER A 130 13.47 -17.22 -12.47
N ARG A 131 14.45 -16.70 -11.73
CA ARG A 131 14.59 -15.27 -11.43
C ARG A 131 14.96 -14.45 -12.65
N ILE A 132 15.79 -15.01 -13.54
CA ILE A 132 16.16 -14.37 -14.81
C ILE A 132 14.93 -14.34 -15.75
N LEU A 133 14.14 -15.41 -15.79
CA LEU A 133 12.85 -15.45 -16.50
C LEU A 133 11.87 -14.39 -15.97
N GLU A 134 11.74 -14.24 -14.64
CA GLU A 134 10.90 -13.18 -14.04
C GLU A 134 11.32 -11.75 -14.45
N LYS A 135 12.61 -11.53 -14.77
CA LYS A 135 13.09 -10.25 -15.32
C LYS A 135 12.82 -10.16 -16.82
N LEU A 136 13.09 -11.22 -17.58
CA LEU A 136 12.83 -11.32 -19.02
C LEU A 136 11.36 -11.00 -19.34
N PHE A 137 10.42 -11.63 -18.63
CA PHE A 137 8.98 -11.43 -18.82
C PHE A 137 8.53 -9.97 -18.76
N ARG A 138 9.23 -9.10 -18.01
CA ARG A 138 8.86 -7.69 -17.86
C ARG A 138 9.19 -6.84 -19.09
N ILE A 139 10.07 -7.34 -19.97
CA ILE A 139 10.42 -6.70 -21.24
C ILE A 139 9.92 -7.47 -22.46
N SER A 140 9.33 -8.65 -22.25
CA SER A 140 8.71 -9.49 -23.28
C SER A 140 7.47 -8.85 -23.94
N SER A 141 7.17 -9.29 -25.16
CA SER A 141 5.90 -8.97 -25.83
C SER A 141 4.73 -9.77 -25.24
N GLU A 142 3.50 -9.28 -25.44
CA GLU A 142 2.28 -9.97 -24.99
C GLU A 142 2.16 -11.38 -25.62
N TYR A 143 2.52 -11.53 -26.89
CA TYR A 143 2.66 -12.83 -27.57
C TYR A 143 3.59 -13.81 -26.82
N GLN A 144 4.76 -13.34 -26.36
CA GLN A 144 5.73 -14.15 -25.63
C GLN A 144 5.22 -14.55 -24.24
N ILE A 145 4.48 -13.68 -23.55
CA ILE A 145 3.83 -13.99 -22.27
C ILE A 145 2.72 -15.03 -22.47
N LYS A 146 1.85 -14.86 -23.49
CA LYS A 146 0.81 -15.85 -23.83
C LYS A 146 1.43 -17.20 -24.16
N ARG A 147 2.46 -17.25 -25.01
CA ARG A 147 3.18 -18.49 -25.35
C ARG A 147 3.74 -19.17 -24.10
N PHE A 148 4.44 -18.44 -23.24
CA PHE A 148 5.08 -19.05 -22.05
C PHE A 148 4.05 -19.53 -21.03
N PHE A 149 2.95 -18.78 -20.83
CA PHE A 149 1.86 -19.19 -19.95
C PHE A 149 1.09 -20.40 -20.51
N ALA A 150 0.91 -20.49 -21.83
CA ALA A 150 0.31 -21.66 -22.47
C ALA A 150 1.11 -22.96 -22.24
N LEU A 151 2.44 -22.88 -22.09
CA LEU A 151 3.33 -24.02 -21.79
C LEU A 151 3.16 -24.57 -20.38
N THR A 152 2.64 -23.80 -19.41
CA THR A 152 2.50 -24.30 -18.03
C THR A 152 1.24 -25.14 -17.82
N ARG A 153 0.32 -25.18 -18.79
CA ARG A 153 -1.02 -25.77 -18.63
C ARG A 153 -0.96 -27.24 -18.21
N ASP A 154 -0.15 -28.04 -18.89
CA ASP A 154 -0.13 -29.50 -18.76
C ASP A 154 0.42 -30.01 -17.41
N ASP A 155 1.21 -29.20 -16.69
CA ASP A 155 1.77 -29.55 -15.36
C ASP A 155 1.50 -28.48 -14.29
N THR A 156 0.42 -27.71 -14.48
CA THR A 156 0.06 -26.52 -13.69
C THR A 156 0.16 -26.77 -12.17
N ILE A 157 -0.44 -27.86 -11.68
CA ILE A 157 -0.50 -28.17 -10.23
C ILE A 157 0.90 -28.31 -9.65
N ARG A 158 1.78 -29.09 -10.30
CA ARG A 158 3.13 -29.36 -9.80
C ARG A 158 4.04 -28.14 -9.92
N LEU A 159 3.76 -27.24 -10.89
CA LEU A 159 4.46 -25.96 -11.05
C LEU A 159 4.04 -24.91 -9.98
N VAL A 160 2.75 -24.78 -9.64
CA VAL A 160 2.30 -23.78 -8.64
C VAL A 160 2.70 -24.13 -7.21
N ILE A 161 2.91 -25.41 -6.88
CA ILE A 161 3.47 -25.86 -5.60
C ILE A 161 5.01 -25.87 -5.59
N HIS A 162 5.68 -25.53 -6.70
CA HIS A 162 7.13 -25.55 -6.79
C HIS A 162 7.76 -24.23 -6.30
N ARG A 163 8.80 -24.34 -5.47
CA ARG A 163 9.45 -23.21 -4.76
C ARG A 163 10.01 -22.08 -5.63
N PHE A 164 10.27 -22.35 -6.91
CA PHE A 164 10.79 -21.38 -7.87
C PHE A 164 9.75 -21.05 -8.95
N SER A 165 9.27 -22.05 -9.71
CA SER A 165 8.20 -21.87 -10.70
C SER A 165 6.90 -21.22 -10.22
N SER A 166 6.58 -21.25 -8.93
CA SER A 166 5.47 -20.44 -8.40
C SER A 166 5.70 -18.95 -8.65
N HIS A 167 6.91 -18.43 -8.45
CA HIS A 167 7.23 -17.02 -8.70
C HIS A 167 7.17 -16.65 -10.20
N THR A 168 7.57 -17.55 -11.11
CA THR A 168 7.41 -17.30 -12.56
C THR A 168 5.93 -17.27 -12.95
N ILE A 169 5.10 -18.19 -12.46
CA ILE A 169 3.63 -18.16 -12.68
C ILE A 169 3.00 -16.91 -12.05
N GLN A 170 3.45 -16.51 -10.86
CA GLN A 170 3.00 -15.27 -10.22
C GLN A 170 3.29 -14.06 -11.10
N THR A 171 4.50 -13.96 -11.65
CA THR A 171 4.89 -12.88 -12.57
C THR A 171 4.09 -12.90 -13.87
N LEU A 172 3.83 -14.08 -14.47
CA LEU A 172 2.97 -14.21 -15.66
C LEU A 172 1.53 -13.72 -15.38
N LEU A 173 0.96 -14.05 -14.22
CA LEU A 173 -0.35 -13.55 -13.78
C LEU A 173 -0.37 -12.04 -13.54
N LEU A 174 0.70 -11.46 -12.98
CA LEU A 174 0.82 -10.01 -12.77
C LEU A 174 0.91 -9.25 -14.10
N LEU A 175 1.62 -9.79 -15.09
CA LEU A 175 1.72 -9.19 -16.43
C LEU A 175 0.40 -9.36 -17.21
N THR A 176 -0.25 -10.52 -17.09
CA THR A 176 -1.61 -10.76 -17.56
C THR A 176 -2.59 -9.73 -16.98
N ALA A 177 -2.52 -9.47 -15.67
CA ALA A 177 -3.31 -8.46 -14.97
C ALA A 177 -3.11 -7.02 -15.47
N VAL A 178 -1.98 -6.72 -16.13
CA VAL A 178 -1.69 -5.43 -16.77
C VAL A 178 -2.18 -5.40 -18.23
N ALA A 179 -2.00 -6.50 -18.97
CA ALA A 179 -2.35 -6.59 -20.39
C ALA A 179 -3.85 -6.75 -20.66
N LEU A 180 -4.62 -7.32 -19.73
CA LEU A 180 -6.06 -7.62 -19.91
C LEU A 180 -6.89 -6.42 -20.38
N GLU A 181 -6.72 -5.22 -19.79
CA GLU A 181 -7.49 -4.04 -20.23
C GLU A 181 -7.19 -3.62 -21.69
N ARG A 182 -5.99 -3.92 -22.19
CA ARG A 182 -5.59 -3.66 -23.59
C ARG A 182 -6.13 -4.75 -24.51
N GLU A 183 -6.08 -6.01 -24.09
CA GLU A 183 -6.71 -7.12 -24.82
C GLU A 183 -8.22 -6.91 -24.99
N MET A 184 -8.92 -6.49 -23.93
CA MET A 184 -10.35 -6.16 -23.97
C MET A 184 -10.69 -5.00 -24.93
N ARG A 185 -9.73 -4.13 -25.26
CA ARG A 185 -9.89 -3.03 -26.23
C ARG A 185 -9.47 -3.41 -27.65
N GLY A 186 -8.92 -4.60 -27.87
CA GLY A 186 -8.29 -4.99 -29.14
C GLY A 186 -6.95 -4.29 -29.40
N GLU A 187 -6.30 -3.74 -28.37
CA GLU A 187 -4.98 -3.10 -28.43
C GLU A 187 -3.81 -4.08 -28.22
N SER A 188 -4.11 -5.37 -28.02
CA SER A 188 -3.14 -6.45 -27.86
C SER A 188 -2.65 -6.97 -29.21
N SER A 189 -1.42 -7.50 -29.26
CA SER A 189 -0.85 -8.08 -30.48
C SER A 189 -0.55 -9.57 -30.29
N ASP A 190 -1.21 -10.38 -31.10
CA ASP A 190 -1.03 -11.84 -31.18
C ASP A 190 0.07 -12.25 -32.18
N LEU A 191 0.90 -11.31 -32.61
CA LEU A 191 2.00 -11.53 -33.56
C LEU A 191 3.35 -11.54 -32.84
N ALA A 192 4.23 -12.45 -33.25
CA ALA A 192 5.63 -12.38 -32.91
C ALA A 192 6.23 -11.08 -33.48
N THR A 193 6.85 -10.28 -32.62
CA THR A 193 7.47 -9.01 -33.03
C THR A 193 8.73 -9.28 -33.85
N GLY A 194 8.68 -9.10 -35.17
CA GLY A 194 9.84 -9.10 -36.07
C GLY A 194 9.94 -10.27 -37.06
N GLU A 195 8.96 -11.18 -37.12
CA GLU A 195 8.90 -12.24 -38.14
C GLU A 195 7.77 -11.95 -39.15
N GLU A 196 8.07 -12.04 -40.45
CA GLU A 196 7.01 -12.17 -41.45
C GLU A 196 6.30 -13.53 -41.26
N PRO A 197 4.98 -13.61 -41.46
CA PRO A 197 4.26 -14.86 -41.30
C PRO A 197 4.66 -15.86 -42.38
N ASP A 198 5.43 -16.88 -41.99
CA ASP A 198 5.74 -18.02 -42.86
C ASP A 198 4.42 -18.69 -43.30
N SER A 199 4.24 -18.84 -44.61
CA SER A 199 2.90 -18.99 -45.22
C SER A 199 2.27 -20.37 -45.01
N ASP A 200 3.04 -21.37 -44.57
CA ASP A 200 2.61 -22.76 -44.38
C ASP A 200 2.69 -23.26 -42.93
N ALA A 201 3.13 -22.42 -41.98
CA ALA A 201 2.99 -22.76 -40.56
C ALA A 201 1.52 -22.62 -40.15
N VAL A 202 0.87 -23.75 -39.81
CA VAL A 202 -0.45 -23.75 -39.17
C VAL A 202 -0.36 -22.86 -37.93
N ARG A 203 -0.92 -21.65 -38.03
CA ARG A 203 -1.06 -20.74 -36.89
C ARG A 203 -1.96 -21.41 -35.86
N THR A 204 -1.36 -22.09 -34.90
CA THR A 204 -2.05 -22.42 -33.65
C THR A 204 -2.51 -21.10 -33.07
N GLU A 205 -3.84 -20.89 -33.01
CA GLU A 205 -4.39 -19.64 -32.50
C GLU A 205 -3.88 -19.46 -31.06
N MET A 206 -3.23 -18.32 -30.80
CA MET A 206 -2.62 -18.06 -29.50
C MET A 206 -3.77 -17.82 -28.50
N PRO A 207 -3.86 -18.59 -27.39
CA PRO A 207 -4.93 -18.41 -26.43
C PRO A 207 -4.87 -17.00 -25.83
N LYS A 208 -6.05 -16.42 -25.61
CA LYS A 208 -6.18 -15.08 -25.02
C LYS A 208 -5.74 -15.08 -23.56
N PHE A 209 -5.39 -13.92 -23.02
CA PHE A 209 -5.13 -13.79 -21.59
C PHE A 209 -6.37 -14.17 -20.75
N GLU A 210 -7.56 -13.82 -21.23
CA GLU A 210 -8.82 -14.26 -20.63
C GLU A 210 -8.91 -15.80 -20.53
N GLU A 211 -8.66 -16.50 -21.65
CA GLU A 211 -8.72 -17.96 -21.73
C GLU A 211 -7.69 -18.63 -20.81
N LEU A 212 -6.43 -18.17 -20.84
CA LEU A 212 -5.34 -18.70 -20.01
C LEU A 212 -5.67 -18.60 -18.51
N VAL A 213 -6.28 -17.51 -18.07
CA VAL A 213 -6.71 -17.33 -16.67
C VAL A 213 -7.90 -18.24 -16.33
N LEU A 214 -8.86 -18.41 -17.24
CA LEU A 214 -10.00 -19.32 -17.03
C LEU A 214 -9.55 -20.78 -16.95
N THR A 215 -8.69 -21.24 -17.86
CA THR A 215 -8.08 -22.58 -17.79
C THR A 215 -7.35 -22.78 -16.46
N LEU A 216 -6.57 -21.79 -16.00
CA LEU A 216 -5.92 -21.87 -14.70
C LEU A 216 -6.93 -22.03 -13.54
N VAL A 217 -8.05 -21.29 -13.55
CA VAL A 217 -9.11 -21.45 -12.54
C VAL A 217 -9.65 -22.88 -12.55
N ASP A 218 -10.01 -23.39 -13.73
CA ASP A 218 -10.59 -24.73 -13.86
C ASP A 218 -9.62 -25.84 -13.45
N THR A 219 -8.32 -25.71 -13.74
CA THR A 219 -7.28 -26.65 -13.30
C THR A 219 -7.02 -26.60 -11.79
N LEU A 220 -7.03 -25.41 -11.16
CA LEU A 220 -6.75 -25.29 -9.71
C LEU A 220 -7.96 -25.60 -8.82
N GLN A 221 -9.19 -25.41 -9.32
CA GLN A 221 -10.44 -25.53 -8.57
C GLN A 221 -10.64 -26.90 -7.87
N PRO A 222 -10.37 -28.08 -8.48
CA PRO A 222 -10.54 -29.37 -7.80
C PRO A 222 -9.64 -29.53 -6.56
N MET A 223 -8.47 -28.89 -6.57
CA MET A 223 -7.44 -28.98 -5.53
C MET A 223 -7.40 -27.77 -4.60
N TRP A 224 -8.42 -26.90 -4.64
CA TRP A 224 -8.37 -25.58 -4.03
C TRP A 224 -8.02 -25.61 -2.53
N SER A 225 -8.61 -26.55 -1.79
CA SER A 225 -8.39 -26.76 -0.35
C SER A 225 -6.92 -27.06 -0.01
N PHE A 226 -6.31 -28.01 -0.73
CA PHE A 226 -4.88 -28.35 -0.61
C PHE A 226 -3.99 -27.15 -0.98
N LEU A 227 -4.27 -26.50 -2.10
CA LEU A 227 -3.47 -25.37 -2.61
C LEU A 227 -3.52 -24.14 -1.68
N MET A 228 -4.63 -23.91 -0.98
CA MET A 228 -4.70 -22.88 0.07
C MET A 228 -3.72 -23.11 1.22
N SER A 229 -3.40 -24.37 1.53
CA SER A 229 -2.48 -24.74 2.63
C SER A 229 -1.02 -24.82 2.20
N ASN A 230 -0.73 -24.79 0.89
CA ASN A 230 0.62 -24.88 0.35
C ASN A 230 1.38 -23.54 0.41
N GLU A 231 2.62 -23.57 0.88
CA GLU A 231 3.42 -22.36 1.14
C GLU A 231 3.77 -21.54 -0.12
N TYR A 232 3.69 -22.14 -1.30
CA TYR A 232 3.92 -21.47 -2.59
C TYR A 232 2.60 -21.15 -3.30
N ALA A 233 1.71 -22.14 -3.46
CA ALA A 233 0.48 -21.97 -4.24
C ALA A 233 -0.49 -20.94 -3.61
N SER A 234 -0.51 -20.81 -2.27
CA SER A 234 -1.30 -19.78 -1.56
C SER A 234 -0.98 -18.33 -1.96
N HIS A 235 0.22 -18.06 -2.49
CA HIS A 235 0.53 -16.76 -3.10
C HIS A 235 -0.13 -16.60 -4.48
N ILE A 236 -0.16 -17.67 -5.28
CA ILE A 236 -0.79 -17.72 -6.60
C ILE A 236 -2.30 -17.56 -6.48
N LEU A 237 -2.94 -18.28 -5.55
CA LEU A 237 -4.39 -18.19 -5.34
C LEU A 237 -4.82 -16.75 -4.98
N ARG A 238 -4.04 -16.04 -4.16
CA ARG A 238 -4.32 -14.63 -3.81
C ARG A 238 -4.18 -13.70 -5.01
N VAL A 239 -3.14 -13.87 -5.84
CA VAL A 239 -3.01 -13.09 -7.09
C VAL A 239 -4.18 -13.41 -8.03
N LEU A 240 -4.53 -14.68 -8.22
CA LEU A 240 -5.63 -15.12 -9.09
C LEU A 240 -6.98 -14.52 -8.65
N LEU A 241 -7.32 -14.57 -7.36
CA LEU A 241 -8.53 -13.93 -6.83
C LEU A 241 -8.56 -12.40 -7.06
N LEU A 242 -7.41 -11.72 -7.00
CA LEU A 242 -7.30 -10.28 -7.27
C LEU A 242 -7.29 -9.96 -8.77
N VAL A 243 -6.77 -10.86 -9.62
CA VAL A 243 -6.89 -10.79 -11.08
C VAL A 243 -8.37 -10.89 -11.47
N LEU A 244 -9.08 -11.92 -11.00
CA LEU A 244 -10.50 -12.18 -11.31
C LEU A 244 -11.44 -11.08 -10.82
N SER A 245 -11.18 -10.50 -9.64
CA SER A 245 -12.01 -9.42 -9.06
C SER A 245 -11.64 -8.02 -9.52
N GLY A 246 -10.58 -7.85 -10.32
CA GLY A 246 -10.07 -6.55 -10.74
C GLY A 246 -9.52 -5.67 -9.61
N ARG A 247 -9.51 -6.15 -8.35
CA ARG A 247 -9.04 -5.36 -7.20
C ARG A 247 -7.57 -4.96 -7.32
N PRO A 248 -7.12 -3.90 -6.62
CA PRO A 248 -5.70 -3.60 -6.47
C PRO A 248 -4.94 -4.83 -5.98
N ILE A 249 -3.87 -5.19 -6.70
CA ILE A 249 -2.96 -6.27 -6.35
C ILE A 249 -1.88 -5.76 -5.38
N GLU A 250 -1.48 -4.50 -5.53
CA GLU A 250 -0.60 -3.80 -4.59
C GLU A 250 -1.39 -2.75 -3.80
N ASP A 251 -1.85 -3.13 -2.60
CA ASP A 251 -2.55 -2.23 -1.69
C ASP A 251 -1.58 -1.22 -1.05
N GLN A 252 -1.39 -0.08 -1.72
CA GLN A 252 -0.58 1.04 -1.24
C GLN A 252 -1.13 1.67 0.05
N THR A 253 -2.38 1.40 0.42
CA THR A 253 -3.02 1.97 1.62
C THR A 253 -2.79 1.11 2.87
N ASN A 254 -2.58 -0.19 2.70
CA ASN A 254 -2.32 -1.12 3.79
C ASN A 254 -1.11 -2.04 3.52
N PRO A 255 0.11 -1.66 3.96
CA PRO A 255 1.31 -2.49 3.80
C PRO A 255 1.32 -3.79 4.62
N LYS A 256 0.22 -4.15 5.30
CA LYS A 256 0.00 -5.51 5.84
C LYS A 256 -0.61 -6.46 4.81
N ASN A 257 -1.24 -5.94 3.74
CA ASN A 257 -1.88 -6.71 2.67
C ASN A 257 -0.90 -7.08 1.53
N THR A 258 0.39 -6.78 1.66
CA THR A 258 1.40 -7.09 0.64
C THR A 258 1.43 -8.61 0.36
N ILE A 259 1.27 -8.99 -0.90
CA ILE A 259 1.22 -10.40 -1.31
C ILE A 259 2.55 -11.12 -1.05
N LYS A 260 3.67 -10.40 -1.15
CA LYS A 260 5.02 -10.89 -0.86
C LYS A 260 5.26 -10.99 0.65
N SER A 261 5.91 -12.08 1.08
CA SER A 261 6.32 -12.23 2.48
C SER A 261 7.36 -11.19 2.88
N ARG A 262 7.44 -10.83 4.17
CA ARG A 262 8.44 -9.85 4.67
C ARG A 262 9.89 -10.29 4.43
N ARG A 263 10.13 -11.61 4.30
CA ARG A 263 11.44 -12.18 3.92
C ARG A 263 11.71 -11.98 2.42
N SER A 264 10.72 -12.25 1.56
CA SER A 264 10.82 -12.02 0.11
C SER A 264 11.02 -10.53 -0.22
N ALA A 265 10.26 -9.63 0.41
CA ALA A 265 10.41 -8.19 0.21
C ALA A 265 11.85 -7.71 0.50
N LYS A 266 12.39 -8.09 1.68
CA LYS A 266 13.76 -7.73 2.07
C LYS A 266 14.83 -8.38 1.17
N TYR A 267 14.62 -9.62 0.74
CA TYR A 267 15.54 -10.31 -0.17
C TYR A 267 15.59 -9.65 -1.56
N VAL A 268 14.45 -9.13 -2.05
CA VAL A 268 14.37 -8.38 -3.32
C VAL A 268 15.03 -7.00 -3.19
N GLU A 269 14.87 -6.30 -2.06
CA GLU A 269 15.61 -5.06 -1.76
C GLU A 269 17.14 -5.25 -1.80
N ASP A 270 17.64 -6.41 -1.37
CA ASP A 270 19.09 -6.69 -1.27
C ASP A 270 19.73 -7.25 -2.57
N ARG A 271 18.98 -7.77 -3.56
CA ARG A 271 19.53 -8.59 -4.68
C ARG A 271 18.81 -8.48 -6.06
N ASN A 272 18.64 -7.24 -6.54
CA ASN A 272 18.26 -6.84 -7.91
C ASN A 272 16.80 -7.07 -8.36
N GLY A 273 16.23 -5.99 -8.92
CA GLY A 273 14.93 -5.92 -9.59
C GLY A 273 13.88 -5.16 -8.77
N GLU A 274 13.47 -3.98 -9.24
CA GLU A 274 12.26 -3.33 -8.71
C GLU A 274 11.07 -4.29 -8.78
N PRO A 275 10.06 -4.23 -7.89
CA PRO A 275 8.81 -4.97 -8.09
C PRO A 275 8.14 -4.59 -9.41
N ILE A 276 7.16 -5.37 -9.87
CA ILE A 276 6.34 -5.01 -11.05
C ILE A 276 5.41 -3.86 -10.64
N ASN A 277 5.98 -2.67 -10.53
CA ASN A 277 5.34 -1.46 -10.03
C ASN A 277 4.58 -0.76 -11.18
N HIS A 278 3.66 -1.49 -11.81
CA HIS A 278 2.84 -0.94 -12.87
C HIS A 278 1.64 -0.18 -12.27
N PRO A 279 1.38 1.10 -12.62
CA PRO A 279 0.33 1.91 -11.99
C PRO A 279 -1.10 1.34 -12.05
N ALA A 280 -1.38 0.39 -12.95
CA ALA A 280 -2.66 -0.32 -13.00
C ALA A 280 -2.84 -1.32 -11.84
N LEU A 281 -1.76 -1.94 -11.34
CA LEU A 281 -1.81 -2.94 -10.27
C LEU A 281 -2.14 -2.34 -8.89
N ALA A 282 -1.93 -1.03 -8.72
CA ALA A 282 -2.30 -0.28 -7.52
C ALA A 282 -3.73 0.30 -7.56
N LYS A 283 -4.52 -0.03 -8.59
CA LYS A 283 -5.87 0.52 -8.83
C LYS A 283 -6.89 -0.59 -9.04
N GLN A 284 -8.18 -0.23 -8.93
CA GLN A 284 -9.25 -1.07 -9.46
C GLN A 284 -9.12 -1.11 -10.99
N ARG A 285 -9.14 -2.31 -11.55
CA ARG A 285 -9.01 -2.61 -12.97
C ARG A 285 -10.35 -3.10 -13.53
N THR A 286 -10.56 -2.88 -14.82
CA THR A 286 -11.65 -3.52 -15.58
C THR A 286 -11.25 -4.95 -15.94
N VAL A 287 -12.19 -5.88 -15.86
CA VAL A 287 -12.00 -7.32 -16.13
C VAL A 287 -13.14 -7.88 -16.98
N PRO A 288 -12.94 -8.99 -17.73
CA PRO A 288 -14.01 -9.64 -18.48
C PRO A 288 -15.17 -10.13 -17.59
N GLU A 289 -16.39 -10.16 -18.12
CA GLU A 289 -17.58 -10.67 -17.40
C GLU A 289 -17.47 -12.17 -17.05
N SER A 290 -16.73 -12.93 -17.86
CA SER A 290 -16.37 -14.32 -17.61
C SER A 290 -15.61 -14.50 -16.30
N PHE A 291 -14.75 -13.54 -15.91
CA PHE A 291 -13.99 -13.60 -14.65
C PHE A 291 -14.89 -13.45 -13.43
N ALA A 292 -15.91 -12.59 -13.50
CA ALA A 292 -16.90 -12.47 -12.43
C ALA A 292 -17.66 -13.80 -12.24
N THR A 293 -18.06 -14.43 -13.36
CA THR A 293 -18.74 -15.73 -13.39
C THR A 293 -17.87 -16.87 -12.87
N ALA A 294 -16.60 -16.93 -13.28
CA ALA A 294 -15.64 -17.92 -12.80
C ALA A 294 -15.35 -17.74 -11.30
N LEU A 295 -15.23 -16.51 -10.84
CA LEU A 295 -15.05 -16.18 -9.42
C LEU A 295 -16.26 -16.57 -8.57
N ASP A 296 -17.50 -16.40 -9.06
CA ASP A 296 -18.69 -16.90 -8.37
C ASP A 296 -18.68 -18.42 -8.22
N LYS A 297 -18.51 -19.15 -9.33
CA LYS A 297 -18.44 -20.62 -9.32
C LYS A 297 -17.33 -21.14 -8.40
N LEU A 298 -16.17 -20.49 -8.40
CA LEU A 298 -15.03 -20.83 -7.56
C LEU A 298 -15.33 -20.61 -6.06
N LEU A 299 -15.90 -19.46 -5.69
CA LEU A 299 -16.25 -19.17 -4.29
C LEU A 299 -17.37 -20.07 -3.77
N GLU A 300 -18.35 -20.41 -4.62
CA GLU A 300 -19.44 -21.33 -4.30
C GLU A 300 -18.90 -22.76 -4.08
N LYS A 301 -18.24 -23.36 -5.06
CA LYS A 301 -17.65 -24.70 -4.95
C LYS A 301 -16.63 -24.83 -3.84
N ALA A 302 -15.79 -23.81 -3.60
CA ALA A 302 -14.86 -23.82 -2.47
C ALA A 302 -15.61 -23.74 -1.13
N SER A 303 -16.76 -23.06 -1.06
CA SER A 303 -17.61 -23.04 0.13
C SER A 303 -18.30 -24.37 0.38
N GLU A 304 -18.64 -25.12 -0.66
CA GLU A 304 -19.24 -26.45 -0.56
C GLU A 304 -18.19 -27.49 -0.13
N SER A 305 -17.10 -27.61 -0.90
CA SER A 305 -16.05 -28.63 -0.74
C SER A 305 -15.21 -28.50 0.54
N ILE A 306 -14.89 -27.29 1.00
CA ILE A 306 -14.09 -27.12 2.22
C ILE A 306 -14.91 -27.56 3.43
N SER A 307 -14.48 -28.65 4.08
CA SER A 307 -15.12 -29.15 5.29
C SER A 307 -14.99 -28.16 6.45
N GLU A 308 -15.87 -28.27 7.44
CA GLU A 308 -15.79 -27.47 8.66
C GLU A 308 -14.44 -27.56 9.39
N ILE A 309 -13.81 -28.73 9.38
CA ILE A 309 -12.52 -28.96 10.07
C ILE A 309 -11.45 -28.16 9.33
N VAL A 310 -11.35 -28.36 8.02
CA VAL A 310 -10.36 -27.66 7.18
C VAL A 310 -10.58 -26.15 7.19
N ALA A 311 -11.82 -25.66 7.20
CA ALA A 311 -12.11 -24.21 7.33
C ALA A 311 -11.49 -23.61 8.62
N ARG A 312 -11.57 -24.31 9.74
CA ARG A 312 -10.99 -23.88 11.03
C ARG A 312 -9.47 -23.99 11.05
N ASP A 313 -8.92 -25.03 10.44
CA ASP A 313 -7.46 -25.20 10.33
C ASP A 313 -6.86 -24.13 9.41
N LEU A 314 -7.51 -23.80 8.30
CA LEU A 314 -7.18 -22.68 7.42
C LEU A 314 -7.25 -21.33 8.16
N ALA A 315 -8.28 -21.09 8.99
CA ALA A 315 -8.41 -19.85 9.76
C ALA A 315 -7.22 -19.60 10.71
N ASN A 316 -6.63 -20.66 11.27
CA ASN A 316 -5.45 -20.62 12.15
C ASN A 316 -4.12 -20.92 11.43
N SER A 317 -4.14 -21.20 10.11
CA SER A 317 -2.93 -21.46 9.32
C SER A 317 -2.28 -20.15 8.85
N PRO A 318 -0.98 -19.90 9.12
CA PRO A 318 -0.31 -18.69 8.64
C PRO A 318 -0.19 -18.63 7.10
N VAL A 319 -0.38 -19.77 6.42
CA VAL A 319 -0.37 -19.90 4.96
C VAL A 319 -1.79 -19.78 4.37
N GLY A 320 -2.75 -20.50 4.95
CA GLY A 320 -4.13 -20.56 4.46
C GLY A 320 -5.01 -19.38 4.85
N SER A 321 -4.83 -18.82 6.05
CA SER A 321 -5.66 -17.75 6.59
C SER A 321 -5.65 -16.49 5.70
N PRO A 322 -4.52 -16.05 5.11
CA PRO A 322 -4.52 -14.95 4.12
C PRO A 322 -5.37 -15.21 2.87
N VAL A 323 -5.44 -16.45 2.36
CA VAL A 323 -6.28 -16.78 1.19
C VAL A 323 -7.75 -16.77 1.60
N LEU A 324 -8.07 -17.43 2.71
CA LEU A 324 -9.41 -17.50 3.28
C LEU A 324 -9.97 -16.11 3.60
N GLN A 325 -9.19 -15.24 4.24
CA GLN A 325 -9.58 -13.85 4.54
C GLN A 325 -9.90 -13.05 3.26
N LEU A 326 -9.21 -13.32 2.15
CA LEU A 326 -9.50 -12.71 0.85
C LEU A 326 -10.84 -13.23 0.29
N MET A 327 -11.05 -14.55 0.32
CA MET A 327 -12.31 -15.18 -0.11
C MET A 327 -13.51 -14.66 0.68
N LEU A 328 -13.41 -14.59 2.01
CA LEU A 328 -14.45 -13.97 2.87
C LEU A 328 -14.70 -12.50 2.48
N SER A 329 -13.65 -11.75 2.13
CA SER A 329 -13.78 -10.36 1.69
C SER A 329 -14.50 -10.21 0.34
N LEU A 330 -14.43 -11.22 -0.53
CA LEU A 330 -15.14 -11.26 -1.82
C LEU A 330 -16.59 -11.74 -1.62
N GLN A 331 -16.82 -12.73 -0.75
CA GLN A 331 -18.16 -13.17 -0.36
C GLN A 331 -18.97 -12.08 0.36
N ALA A 332 -18.31 -11.18 1.10
CA ALA A 332 -18.94 -10.03 1.73
C ALA A 332 -19.55 -9.07 0.68
N GLU A 333 -18.79 -8.72 -0.36
CA GLU A 333 -19.26 -7.85 -1.46
C GLU A 333 -20.45 -8.48 -2.21
N LYS A 334 -20.43 -9.81 -2.37
CA LYS A 334 -21.51 -10.57 -3.03
C LYS A 334 -22.68 -10.93 -2.10
N SER A 335 -22.69 -10.44 -0.85
CA SER A 335 -23.72 -10.77 0.17
C SER A 335 -23.89 -12.28 0.46
N GLN A 336 -22.82 -13.06 0.29
CA GLN A 336 -22.77 -14.50 0.53
C GLN A 336 -22.14 -14.87 1.89
N LEU A 337 -21.46 -13.93 2.54
CA LEU A 337 -20.67 -14.14 3.77
C LEU A 337 -21.46 -14.72 4.95
N GLU A 338 -22.72 -14.31 5.14
CA GLU A 338 -23.56 -14.69 6.29
C GLU A 338 -24.70 -15.63 5.90
N LYS A 339 -24.47 -16.51 4.92
CA LYS A 339 -25.34 -17.67 4.66
C LYS A 339 -25.06 -18.78 5.69
N ASP A 340 -26.07 -19.57 6.03
CA ASP A 340 -25.91 -20.77 6.85
C ASP A 340 -24.97 -21.75 6.14
N GLY A 341 -23.99 -22.31 6.87
CA GLY A 341 -22.98 -23.21 6.29
C GLY A 341 -21.94 -22.53 5.37
N SER A 342 -21.94 -21.19 5.26
CA SER A 342 -20.89 -20.42 4.58
C SER A 342 -19.49 -20.67 5.17
N LEU A 343 -18.43 -20.29 4.44
CA LEU A 343 -17.06 -20.39 4.95
C LEU A 343 -16.87 -19.67 6.29
N LEU A 344 -17.48 -18.50 6.49
CA LEU A 344 -17.43 -17.80 7.78
C LEU A 344 -18.11 -18.61 8.89
N ASP A 345 -19.28 -19.20 8.60
CA ASP A 345 -20.04 -20.00 9.56
C ASP A 345 -19.30 -21.29 9.95
N LYS A 346 -18.69 -21.97 8.97
CA LYS A 346 -17.79 -23.12 9.17
C LYS A 346 -16.60 -22.77 10.07
N CYS A 347 -15.94 -21.64 9.82
CA CYS A 347 -14.82 -21.14 10.64
C CYS A 347 -15.25 -20.81 12.08
N LEU A 348 -16.44 -20.21 12.25
CA LEU A 348 -16.96 -19.78 13.55
C LEU A 348 -17.86 -20.82 14.22
N MET A 349 -17.86 -22.07 13.75
CA MET A 349 -18.67 -23.19 14.28
C MET A 349 -20.16 -22.86 14.47
N GLY A 350 -20.83 -22.45 13.40
CA GLY A 350 -22.27 -22.18 13.44
C GLY A 350 -22.62 -20.85 14.13
N LEU A 351 -21.70 -19.87 14.24
CA LEU A 351 -22.05 -18.59 14.87
C LEU A 351 -23.06 -17.78 14.05
N VAL A 352 -23.13 -18.00 12.74
CA VAL A 352 -24.11 -17.36 11.84
C VAL A 352 -25.46 -18.06 12.00
N SER A 353 -25.47 -19.40 11.89
CA SER A 353 -26.65 -20.26 11.92
C SER A 353 -27.18 -20.54 13.35
N ASP A 354 -26.44 -21.33 14.16
CA ASP A 354 -26.85 -21.93 15.45
C ASP A 354 -27.08 -20.96 16.63
N GLY A 355 -27.01 -19.64 16.44
CA GLY A 355 -27.29 -18.71 17.54
C GLY A 355 -26.17 -18.59 18.57
N PRO A 356 -26.44 -18.12 19.82
CA PRO A 356 -25.41 -17.59 20.71
C PRO A 356 -24.68 -18.60 21.62
N ALA A 357 -25.28 -19.73 22.03
CA ALA A 357 -24.67 -20.61 23.05
C ALA A 357 -24.27 -21.99 22.49
N HIS A 358 -22.95 -22.27 22.42
CA HIS A 358 -22.44 -23.60 22.08
C HIS A 358 -21.06 -23.84 22.73
N PRO A 359 -20.93 -24.72 23.76
CA PRO A 359 -19.69 -24.83 24.55
C PRO A 359 -18.41 -25.12 23.73
N ARG A 360 -18.48 -26.03 22.74
CA ARG A 360 -17.35 -26.34 21.85
C ARG A 360 -16.90 -25.14 21.00
N ARG A 361 -17.84 -24.41 20.39
CA ARG A 361 -17.54 -23.15 19.68
C ARG A 361 -16.91 -22.14 20.62
N ASP A 362 -17.46 -21.98 21.82
CA ASP A 362 -16.99 -20.97 22.76
C ASP A 362 -15.55 -21.24 23.22
N ALA A 363 -15.17 -22.52 23.36
CA ALA A 363 -13.78 -22.92 23.55
C ALA A 363 -12.90 -22.61 22.33
N VAL A 364 -13.33 -22.96 21.11
CA VAL A 364 -12.56 -22.73 19.87
C VAL A 364 -12.37 -21.25 19.58
N ILE A 365 -13.42 -20.42 19.65
CA ILE A 365 -13.30 -18.96 19.49
C ILE A 365 -12.47 -18.35 20.63
N GLY A 366 -12.56 -18.90 21.85
CA GLY A 366 -11.67 -18.54 22.97
C GLY A 366 -10.18 -18.80 22.65
N MET A 367 -9.85 -19.93 22.04
CA MET A 367 -8.50 -20.24 21.56
C MET A 367 -8.09 -19.28 20.44
N MET A 368 -8.94 -19.05 19.44
CA MET A 368 -8.66 -18.13 18.33
C MET A 368 -8.42 -16.68 18.80
N LEU A 369 -9.11 -16.23 19.86
CA LEU A 369 -8.87 -14.91 20.45
C LEU A 369 -7.46 -14.79 21.04
N GLN A 370 -6.84 -15.89 21.45
CA GLN A 370 -5.53 -15.93 22.10
C GLN A 370 -4.41 -16.42 21.18
N ASP A 371 -4.73 -17.03 20.02
CA ASP A 371 -3.75 -17.40 19.00
C ASP A 371 -3.36 -16.23 18.08
N VAL A 372 -2.11 -16.22 17.61
CA VAL A 372 -1.58 -15.15 16.75
C VAL A 372 -2.27 -15.12 15.39
N VAL A 373 -2.49 -16.27 14.76
CA VAL A 373 -3.12 -16.34 13.43
C VAL A 373 -4.65 -16.23 13.56
N GLY A 374 -5.24 -16.98 14.50
CA GLY A 374 -6.66 -16.93 14.80
C GLY A 374 -7.16 -15.53 15.17
N SER A 375 -6.37 -14.74 15.90
CA SER A 375 -6.74 -13.37 16.24
C SER A 375 -6.63 -12.41 15.05
N HIS A 376 -5.73 -12.66 14.09
CA HIS A 376 -5.69 -11.93 12.82
C HIS A 376 -6.87 -12.29 11.92
N PHE A 377 -7.26 -13.57 11.86
CA PHE A 377 -8.50 -13.99 11.22
C PHE A 377 -9.72 -13.31 11.85
N LEU A 378 -9.84 -13.33 13.19
CA LEU A 378 -10.96 -12.71 13.90
C LEU A 378 -11.03 -11.19 13.71
N GLN A 379 -9.89 -10.49 13.65
CA GLN A 379 -9.85 -9.07 13.28
C GLN A 379 -10.54 -8.83 11.95
N ARG A 380 -10.21 -9.64 10.92
CA ARG A 380 -10.78 -9.50 9.58
C ARG A 380 -12.23 -9.95 9.51
N ALA A 381 -12.60 -11.03 10.20
CA ALA A 381 -13.98 -11.47 10.30
C ALA A 381 -14.88 -10.36 10.89
N VAL A 382 -14.46 -9.73 11.99
CA VAL A 382 -15.18 -8.63 12.65
C VAL A 382 -15.38 -7.40 11.75
N GLU A 383 -14.43 -7.10 10.85
CA GLU A 383 -14.59 -6.02 9.86
C GLU A 383 -15.71 -6.31 8.84
N LEU A 384 -15.86 -7.58 8.47
CA LEU A 384 -16.81 -8.04 7.46
C LEU A 384 -18.22 -8.35 8.02
N MET A 385 -18.35 -8.56 9.34
CA MET A 385 -19.62 -8.87 10.00
C MET A 385 -20.69 -7.76 9.84
N SER A 386 -21.92 -8.21 9.60
CA SER A 386 -23.14 -7.41 9.70
C SER A 386 -23.36 -6.90 11.13
N PRO A 387 -24.16 -5.84 11.32
CA PRO A 387 -24.51 -5.35 12.66
C PRO A 387 -25.15 -6.43 13.56
N LYS A 388 -25.88 -7.39 12.97
CA LYS A 388 -26.53 -8.49 13.69
C LYS A 388 -25.51 -9.51 14.19
N LEU A 389 -24.61 -9.97 13.31
CA LEU A 389 -23.60 -10.95 13.67
C LEU A 389 -22.54 -10.37 14.61
N LEU A 390 -22.09 -9.14 14.37
CA LEU A 390 -21.14 -8.45 15.26
C LEU A 390 -21.72 -8.25 16.67
N LYS A 391 -23.02 -7.93 16.78
CA LYS A 391 -23.70 -7.81 18.09
C LYS A 391 -23.78 -9.16 18.82
N ARG A 392 -23.94 -10.28 18.10
CA ARG A 392 -23.89 -11.64 18.65
C ARG A 392 -22.47 -11.98 19.13
N PHE A 393 -21.46 -11.79 18.27
CA PHE A 393 -20.05 -12.01 18.58
C PHE A 393 -19.59 -11.19 19.80
N TYR A 394 -19.89 -9.89 19.83
CA TYR A 394 -19.58 -9.01 20.96
C TYR A 394 -20.19 -9.52 22.27
N LYS A 395 -21.49 -9.83 22.28
CA LYS A 395 -22.18 -10.29 23.50
C LYS A 395 -21.64 -11.59 24.07
N GLN A 396 -21.26 -12.55 23.22
CA GLN A 396 -20.81 -13.87 23.66
C GLN A 396 -19.33 -13.89 24.05
N TYR A 397 -18.47 -13.18 23.31
CA TYR A 397 -17.01 -13.35 23.40
C TYR A 397 -16.25 -12.18 23.99
N ILE A 398 -16.81 -10.96 23.94
CA ILE A 398 -16.09 -9.72 24.27
C ILE A 398 -16.70 -9.00 25.48
N CYS A 399 -18.02 -8.87 25.54
CA CYS A 399 -18.75 -8.23 26.63
C CYS A 399 -18.42 -8.88 27.97
N SER A 400 -18.21 -8.07 29.02
CA SER A 400 -17.79 -8.51 30.36
C SER A 400 -16.39 -9.15 30.44
N LYS A 401 -15.67 -9.25 29.32
CA LYS A 401 -14.26 -9.68 29.20
C LYS A 401 -13.40 -8.62 28.51
N LEU A 402 -13.97 -7.46 28.15
CA LEU A 402 -13.34 -6.45 27.30
C LEU A 402 -12.05 -5.94 27.94
N LYS A 403 -12.06 -5.74 29.26
CA LYS A 403 -10.86 -5.41 30.05
C LYS A 403 -9.75 -6.44 29.87
N GLU A 404 -10.03 -7.72 30.13
CA GLU A 404 -9.04 -8.79 30.09
C GLU A 404 -8.44 -8.91 28.68
N LEU A 405 -9.30 -8.95 27.67
CA LEU A 405 -8.90 -9.05 26.26
C LEU A 405 -8.13 -7.80 25.79
N ALA A 406 -8.45 -6.60 26.30
CA ALA A 406 -7.72 -5.37 25.97
C ALA A 406 -6.28 -5.35 26.51
N PHE A 407 -6.01 -6.01 27.65
CA PHE A 407 -4.64 -6.14 28.17
C PHE A 407 -3.89 -7.34 27.55
N HIS A 408 -4.58 -8.39 27.13
CA HIS A 408 -3.96 -9.58 26.53
C HIS A 408 -3.10 -9.22 25.29
N PRO A 409 -1.83 -9.70 25.19
CA PRO A 409 -0.89 -9.31 24.11
C PRO A 409 -1.37 -9.61 22.69
N ILE A 410 -2.34 -10.52 22.53
CA ILE A 410 -2.87 -10.95 21.24
C ILE A 410 -4.31 -10.45 21.04
N SER A 411 -5.19 -10.68 22.03
CA SER A 411 -6.63 -10.37 21.90
C SER A 411 -6.94 -8.87 21.82
N ASN A 412 -6.04 -8.01 22.28
CA ASN A 412 -6.19 -6.55 22.19
C ASN A 412 -6.36 -6.05 20.75
N PHE A 413 -5.86 -6.79 19.76
CA PHE A 413 -6.05 -6.45 18.34
C PHE A 413 -7.47 -6.78 17.86
N VAL A 414 -8.06 -7.89 18.33
CA VAL A 414 -9.48 -8.19 18.08
C VAL A 414 -10.37 -7.16 18.78
N VAL A 415 -10.03 -6.76 20.01
CA VAL A 415 -10.71 -5.66 20.71
C VAL A 415 -10.65 -4.35 19.90
N GLN A 416 -9.49 -3.99 19.34
CA GLN A 416 -9.36 -2.83 18.45
C GLN A 416 -10.29 -2.95 17.23
N SER A 417 -10.34 -4.10 16.54
CA SER A 417 -11.26 -4.29 15.41
C SER A 417 -12.74 -4.19 15.84
N VAL A 418 -13.12 -4.79 16.96
CA VAL A 418 -14.50 -4.73 17.50
C VAL A 418 -14.91 -3.30 17.84
N LEU A 419 -14.01 -2.53 18.47
CA LEU A 419 -14.21 -1.10 18.73
C LEU A 419 -14.36 -0.33 17.42
N SER A 420 -13.40 -0.46 16.49
CA SER A 420 -13.39 0.21 15.18
C SER A 420 -14.62 -0.12 14.34
N ASN A 421 -15.23 -1.29 14.53
CA ASN A 421 -16.43 -1.75 13.81
C ASN A 421 -17.75 -1.59 14.56
N ALA A 422 -17.79 -0.99 15.75
CA ALA A 422 -19.04 -0.72 16.48
C ALA A 422 -20.05 0.02 15.58
N LYS A 423 -21.27 -0.49 15.45
CA LYS A 423 -22.22 0.00 14.42
C LYS A 423 -23.23 1.01 14.98
N THR A 424 -23.51 0.99 16.29
CA THR A 424 -24.44 1.93 16.95
C THR A 424 -23.80 2.62 18.17
N ASP A 425 -24.35 3.76 18.57
CA ASP A 425 -23.82 4.54 19.68
C ASP A 425 -24.05 3.85 21.04
N GLU A 426 -25.14 3.09 21.22
CA GLU A 426 -25.38 2.33 22.46
C GLU A 426 -24.38 1.16 22.61
N GLN A 427 -23.99 0.54 21.49
CA GLN A 427 -22.93 -0.47 21.48
C GLN A 427 -21.60 0.15 21.93
N LEU A 428 -21.22 1.30 21.39
CA LEU A 428 -19.98 1.98 21.78
C LEU A 428 -20.05 2.50 23.23
N LYS A 429 -21.16 3.08 23.68
CA LYS A 429 -21.37 3.51 25.07
C LYS A 429 -21.21 2.35 26.07
N SER A 430 -21.73 1.16 25.73
CA SER A 430 -21.53 -0.06 26.53
C SER A 430 -20.05 -0.48 26.61
N MET A 431 -19.31 -0.41 25.50
CA MET A 431 -17.88 -0.71 25.46
C MET A 431 -17.07 0.31 26.27
N ILE A 432 -17.41 1.61 26.14
CA ILE A 432 -16.79 2.71 26.90
C ILE A 432 -16.98 2.48 28.40
N ALA A 433 -18.20 2.17 28.86
CA ALA A 433 -18.48 1.97 30.27
C ALA A 433 -17.63 0.86 30.92
N GLU A 434 -17.32 -0.22 30.19
CA GLU A 434 -16.48 -1.32 30.70
C GLU A 434 -14.98 -0.99 30.72
N ILE A 435 -14.51 -0.14 29.79
CA ILE A 435 -13.07 0.13 29.58
C ILE A 435 -12.59 1.48 30.12
N GLN A 436 -13.50 2.43 30.35
CA GLN A 436 -13.23 3.79 30.85
C GLN A 436 -12.35 3.81 32.12
N PRO A 437 -12.58 2.96 33.15
CA PRO A 437 -11.73 2.90 34.34
C PRO A 437 -10.27 2.45 34.08
N HIS A 438 -9.98 1.94 32.89
CA HIS A 438 -8.70 1.33 32.53
C HIS A 438 -7.95 2.05 31.39
N VAL A 439 -8.46 3.18 30.88
CA VAL A 439 -7.84 3.95 29.80
C VAL A 439 -6.39 4.34 30.13
N GLY A 440 -6.13 4.86 31.33
CA GLY A 440 -4.77 5.22 31.77
C GLY A 440 -3.81 4.03 31.85
N ASP A 441 -4.29 2.88 32.36
CA ASP A 441 -3.53 1.63 32.38
C ASP A 441 -3.17 1.15 30.97
N LEU A 442 -4.11 1.25 30.01
CA LEU A 442 -3.90 0.83 28.63
C LEU A 442 -2.82 1.65 27.92
N LEU A 443 -2.71 2.97 28.20
CA LEU A 443 -1.63 3.79 27.66
C LEU A 443 -0.25 3.25 28.05
N PHE A 444 -0.05 3.00 29.35
CA PHE A 444 1.28 2.74 29.90
C PHE A 444 1.65 1.25 29.94
N LYS A 445 0.68 0.33 29.90
CA LYS A 445 0.89 -1.12 29.77
C LYS A 445 0.96 -1.58 28.30
N GLN A 446 1.46 -0.72 27.41
CA GLN A 446 1.68 -0.99 25.98
C GLN A 446 0.43 -1.40 25.19
N ARG A 447 -0.73 -0.80 25.48
CA ARG A 447 -1.99 -0.97 24.73
C ARG A 447 -2.62 0.36 24.22
N PRO A 448 -1.85 1.41 23.85
CA PRO A 448 -2.43 2.68 23.40
C PRO A 448 -3.27 2.56 22.12
N GLY A 449 -3.07 1.50 21.31
CA GLY A 449 -3.92 1.21 20.15
C GLY A 449 -5.39 0.99 20.51
N VAL A 450 -5.70 0.42 21.68
CA VAL A 450 -7.07 0.27 22.17
C VAL A 450 -7.71 1.62 22.47
N VAL A 451 -6.95 2.52 23.10
CA VAL A 451 -7.38 3.90 23.38
C VAL A 451 -7.59 4.69 22.09
N ARG A 452 -6.71 4.52 21.11
CA ARG A 452 -6.89 5.09 19.77
C ARG A 452 -8.16 4.55 19.09
N ALA A 453 -8.42 3.24 19.13
CA ALA A 453 -9.62 2.66 18.54
C ALA A 453 -10.92 3.18 19.20
N LEU A 454 -10.93 3.42 20.52
CA LEU A 454 -12.02 4.11 21.22
C LEU A 454 -12.23 5.53 20.67
N LEU A 455 -11.17 6.32 20.54
CA LEU A 455 -11.23 7.69 20.01
C LEU A 455 -11.71 7.72 18.55
N ASP A 456 -11.12 6.88 17.69
CA ASP A 456 -11.46 6.79 16.26
C ASP A 456 -12.93 6.35 16.05
N SER A 457 -13.47 5.46 16.90
CA SER A 457 -14.90 5.12 16.91
C SER A 457 -15.80 6.19 17.51
N SER A 458 -15.35 6.90 18.54
CA SER A 458 -16.06 8.05 19.12
C SER A 458 -16.25 9.17 18.10
N ILE A 459 -15.23 9.45 17.27
CA ILE A 459 -15.32 10.39 16.14
C ILE A 459 -16.36 9.91 15.11
N ARG A 460 -16.33 8.63 14.74
CA ARG A 460 -17.23 8.06 13.71
C ARG A 460 -18.69 8.03 14.16
N LEU A 461 -18.97 7.69 15.41
CA LEU A 461 -20.33 7.58 15.96
C LEU A 461 -20.81 8.85 16.70
N LYS A 462 -19.94 9.87 16.82
CA LYS A 462 -20.21 11.15 17.50
C LYS A 462 -20.70 10.99 18.95
N CYS A 463 -20.19 10.01 19.70
CA CYS A 463 -20.60 9.75 21.08
C CYS A 463 -19.42 9.37 22.00
N GLY A 464 -19.56 9.57 23.31
CA GLY A 464 -18.58 9.12 24.31
C GLY A 464 -17.28 9.92 24.39
N ALA A 465 -17.20 11.06 23.69
CA ALA A 465 -15.96 11.82 23.51
C ALA A 465 -15.41 12.37 24.84
N ALA A 466 -16.28 12.97 25.67
CA ALA A 466 -15.89 13.55 26.95
C ALA A 466 -15.43 12.48 27.94
N GLU A 467 -16.18 11.38 28.02
CA GLU A 467 -15.91 10.24 28.89
C GLU A 467 -14.56 9.58 28.60
N ILE A 468 -14.18 9.48 27.31
CA ILE A 468 -12.87 8.99 26.90
C ILE A 468 -11.77 10.01 27.21
N THR A 469 -11.97 11.30 26.91
CA THR A 469 -10.93 12.32 27.15
C THR A 469 -10.68 12.57 28.64
N ASP A 470 -11.72 12.58 29.48
CA ASP A 470 -11.55 12.74 30.93
C ASP A 470 -10.80 11.54 31.54
N ALA A 471 -11.13 10.31 31.11
CA ALA A 471 -10.40 9.11 31.53
C ALA A 471 -8.95 9.09 31.04
N LEU A 472 -8.70 9.62 29.84
CA LEU A 472 -7.36 9.82 29.30
C LEU A 472 -6.56 10.81 30.17
N TYR A 473 -7.12 11.98 30.46
CA TYR A 473 -6.48 13.03 31.25
C TYR A 473 -6.25 12.59 32.70
N GLN A 474 -7.22 11.91 33.33
CA GLN A 474 -7.05 11.27 34.64
C GLN A 474 -5.93 10.21 34.60
N GLY A 475 -5.90 9.39 33.55
CA GLY A 475 -4.87 8.37 33.34
C GLY A 475 -3.45 8.94 33.24
N LEU A 476 -3.28 10.08 32.56
CA LEU A 476 -2.01 10.80 32.48
C LEU A 476 -1.58 11.45 33.82
N GLY A 477 -2.46 11.48 34.83
CA GLY A 477 -2.26 12.24 36.07
C GLY A 477 -2.53 13.75 35.89
N ALA A 478 -3.30 14.14 34.88
CA ALA A 478 -3.55 15.52 34.47
C ALA A 478 -4.92 16.06 34.92
N SER A 479 -5.28 15.84 36.18
CA SER A 479 -6.58 16.28 36.73
C SER A 479 -6.60 17.75 37.16
N GLY A 480 -5.47 18.32 37.62
CA GLY A 480 -5.37 19.70 38.09
C GLY A 480 -4.95 20.71 37.00
N GLU A 481 -5.12 22.01 37.28
CA GLU A 481 -4.86 23.09 36.31
C GLU A 481 -3.38 23.16 35.88
N LYS A 482 -2.45 22.90 36.81
CA LYS A 482 -1.01 22.92 36.52
C LYS A 482 -0.64 21.75 35.61
N GLU A 483 -1.15 20.57 35.91
CA GLU A 483 -0.91 19.34 35.17
C GLU A 483 -1.53 19.41 33.77
N ARG A 484 -2.72 20.03 33.65
CA ARG A 484 -3.41 20.24 32.37
C ARG A 484 -2.59 21.07 31.38
N LYS A 485 -1.74 22.01 31.84
CA LYS A 485 -0.85 22.80 30.96
C LYS A 485 0.18 21.93 30.23
N GLU A 486 0.49 20.73 30.75
CA GLU A 486 1.43 19.78 30.14
C GLU A 486 0.79 18.70 29.25
N LEU A 487 -0.54 18.62 29.13
CA LEU A 487 -1.25 17.56 28.40
C LEU A 487 -0.66 17.20 27.02
N ILE A 488 -0.27 18.19 26.22
CA ILE A 488 0.31 17.95 24.90
C ILE A 488 1.67 17.23 24.99
N ASN A 489 2.51 17.58 25.98
CA ASN A 489 3.78 16.91 26.24
C ASN A 489 3.55 15.49 26.78
N LEU A 490 2.65 15.34 27.75
CA LEU A 490 2.31 14.04 28.35
C LEU A 490 1.84 13.04 27.29
N LEU A 491 1.03 13.50 26.32
CA LEU A 491 0.59 12.69 25.18
C LEU A 491 1.69 12.49 24.14
N ALA A 492 2.41 13.53 23.72
CA ALA A 492 3.40 13.44 22.66
C ALA A 492 4.56 12.50 23.01
N PHE A 493 4.99 12.48 24.28
CA PHE A 493 6.00 11.55 24.79
C PHE A 493 5.40 10.25 25.34
N LEU A 494 4.07 10.21 25.57
CA LEU A 494 3.32 9.13 26.21
C LEU A 494 3.88 8.78 27.61
N VAL A 495 3.94 9.78 28.48
CA VAL A 495 4.52 9.71 29.84
C VAL A 495 3.54 10.32 30.86
N PRO A 496 3.32 9.71 32.04
CA PRO A 496 2.45 10.29 33.07
C PRO A 496 3.13 11.50 33.72
N TYR A 497 2.33 12.46 34.21
CA TYR A 497 2.83 13.73 34.76
C TYR A 497 3.91 13.55 35.84
N SER A 498 3.72 12.60 36.76
CA SER A 498 4.67 12.29 37.84
C SER A 498 6.08 11.91 37.35
N ARG A 499 6.19 11.31 36.16
CA ARG A 499 7.47 10.98 35.51
C ARG A 499 7.95 12.10 34.59
N PHE A 500 7.04 12.82 33.95
CA PHE A 500 7.38 13.94 33.08
C PHE A 500 8.11 15.06 33.84
N VAL A 501 7.62 15.45 35.02
CA VAL A 501 8.25 16.51 35.85
C VAL A 501 9.64 16.16 36.40
N GLN A 502 10.07 14.90 36.27
CA GLN A 502 11.39 14.41 36.69
C GLN A 502 12.33 14.15 35.50
N ALA A 503 11.83 14.27 34.27
CA ALA A 503 12.58 13.95 33.06
C ALA A 503 13.30 15.17 32.47
N ASP A 504 14.45 14.94 31.83
CA ASP A 504 15.05 15.92 30.92
C ASP A 504 14.23 15.96 29.63
N TYR A 505 13.49 17.05 29.44
CA TYR A 505 12.63 17.29 28.27
C TYR A 505 13.34 17.00 26.95
N ASN A 506 14.61 17.42 26.83
CA ASN A 506 15.40 17.31 25.60
C ASN A 506 15.81 15.86 25.28
N ARG A 507 15.56 14.91 26.20
CA ARG A 507 15.83 13.48 26.04
C ARG A 507 14.56 12.64 25.95
N LEU A 508 13.37 13.23 26.03
CA LEU A 508 12.12 12.51 25.89
C LEU A 508 11.87 12.17 24.40
N PRO A 509 11.79 10.89 24.02
CA PRO A 509 11.49 10.52 22.64
C PRO A 509 10.01 10.69 22.35
N PHE A 510 9.66 11.23 21.19
CA PHE A 510 8.27 11.24 20.73
C PHE A 510 7.73 9.82 20.57
N SER A 511 6.52 9.60 21.07
CA SER A 511 5.77 8.37 20.89
C SER A 511 4.92 8.48 19.63
N LEU A 512 5.13 7.58 18.66
CA LEU A 512 4.25 7.46 17.49
C LEU A 512 2.78 7.28 17.90
N GLN A 513 2.52 6.47 18.93
CA GLN A 513 1.17 6.24 19.43
C GLN A 513 0.61 7.48 20.14
N GLY A 514 1.45 8.22 20.85
CA GLY A 514 1.11 9.52 21.44
C GLY A 514 0.71 10.56 20.38
N SER A 515 1.52 10.70 19.32
CA SER A 515 1.21 11.54 18.16
C SER A 515 -0.11 11.14 17.49
N LEU A 516 -0.35 9.85 17.29
CA LEU A 516 -1.60 9.35 16.71
C LEU A 516 -2.83 9.61 17.60
N ILE A 517 -2.71 9.47 18.92
CA ILE A 517 -3.77 9.81 19.88
C ILE A 517 -4.10 11.31 19.82
N ILE A 518 -3.09 12.19 19.78
CA ILE A 518 -3.29 13.64 19.59
C ILE A 518 -4.03 13.92 18.27
N GLN A 519 -3.62 13.29 17.17
CA GLN A 519 -4.26 13.42 15.86
C GLN A 519 -5.73 12.96 15.86
N SER A 520 -6.10 11.99 16.70
CA SER A 520 -7.50 11.59 16.91
C SER A 520 -8.25 12.59 17.79
N ILE A 521 -7.68 13.04 18.93
CA ILE A 521 -8.33 14.05 19.79
C ILE A 521 -8.69 15.30 18.99
N LEU A 522 -7.79 15.79 18.13
CA LEU A 522 -7.99 16.98 17.29
C LEU A 522 -9.12 16.85 16.23
N LYS A 523 -9.76 15.68 16.12
CA LYS A 523 -10.95 15.44 15.26
C LYS A 523 -12.26 15.34 16.05
N LEU A 524 -12.20 15.25 17.38
CA LEU A 524 -13.37 15.31 18.28
C LEU A 524 -14.01 16.70 18.27
N PRO A 525 -15.25 16.87 18.78
CA PRO A 525 -15.86 18.19 18.95
C PRO A 525 -14.96 19.16 19.72
N SER A 526 -15.12 20.47 19.45
CA SER A 526 -14.22 21.53 19.94
C SER A 526 -14.02 21.51 21.47
N SER A 527 -15.06 21.18 22.25
CA SER A 527 -15.01 21.06 23.71
C SER A 527 -14.05 19.98 24.22
N SER A 528 -13.88 18.88 23.48
CA SER A 528 -12.90 17.83 23.81
C SER A 528 -11.47 18.22 23.43
N CYS A 529 -11.32 19.09 22.42
CA CYS A 529 -10.02 19.59 21.95
C CYS A 529 -9.46 20.74 22.79
N GLU A 530 -10.32 21.49 23.48
CA GLU A 530 -9.97 22.74 24.16
C GLU A 530 -8.84 22.58 25.20
N PRO A 531 -8.86 21.61 26.15
CA PRO A 531 -7.78 21.43 27.13
C PRO A 531 -6.42 21.10 26.48
N LEU A 532 -6.42 20.37 25.36
CA LEU A 532 -5.21 20.05 24.60
C LEU A 532 -4.64 21.31 23.91
N MET A 533 -5.51 22.19 23.42
CA MET A 533 -5.09 23.45 22.82
C MET A 533 -4.64 24.49 23.85
N GLU A 534 -5.28 24.55 25.01
CA GLU A 534 -4.80 25.35 26.14
C GLU A 534 -3.39 24.91 26.55
N SER A 535 -3.17 23.59 26.67
CA SER A 535 -1.84 23.02 26.89
C SER A 535 -0.86 23.44 25.80
N PHE A 536 -1.20 23.28 24.51
CA PHE A 536 -0.36 23.74 23.39
C PHE A 536 0.08 25.19 23.56
N PHE A 537 -0.84 26.11 23.91
CA PHE A 537 -0.52 27.53 24.07
C PHE A 537 0.20 27.88 25.37
N ALA A 538 0.14 27.02 26.41
CA ALA A 538 0.90 27.19 27.64
C ALA A 538 2.39 26.85 27.48
N GLN A 539 2.75 26.06 26.47
CA GLN A 539 4.13 25.64 26.21
C GLN A 539 5.03 26.78 25.71
N ASP A 540 6.34 26.58 25.85
CA ASP A 540 7.34 27.48 25.30
C ASP A 540 7.30 27.48 23.75
N PRO A 541 7.26 28.65 23.07
CA PRO A 541 7.20 28.72 21.61
C PRO A 541 8.43 28.21 20.87
N ASP A 542 9.61 28.18 21.49
CA ASP A 542 10.85 27.68 20.90
C ASP A 542 10.94 26.15 21.07
N MET A 543 10.50 25.60 22.21
CA MET A 543 10.33 24.14 22.37
C MET A 543 9.36 23.56 21.34
N ILE A 544 8.19 24.17 21.17
CA ILE A 544 7.19 23.74 20.17
C ILE A 544 7.70 23.91 18.73
N TYR A 545 8.59 24.89 18.48
CA TYR A 545 9.20 25.05 17.17
C TYR A 545 10.15 23.91 16.80
N GLU A 546 10.87 23.30 17.75
CA GLU A 546 11.70 22.12 17.46
C GLU A 546 10.86 20.90 17.10
N TRP A 547 9.61 20.78 17.58
CA TRP A 547 8.69 19.70 17.17
C TRP A 547 8.45 19.71 15.65
N CYS A 548 8.48 20.90 15.03
CA CYS A 548 8.29 21.04 13.59
C CYS A 548 9.38 20.36 12.74
N LYS A 549 10.52 20.02 13.35
CA LYS A 549 11.67 19.37 12.71
C LYS A 549 11.76 17.87 13.02
N ASP A 550 10.89 17.33 13.87
CA ASP A 550 10.83 15.91 14.27
C ASP A 550 9.81 15.11 13.43
N PRO A 551 10.06 13.83 13.07
CA PRO A 551 9.14 13.03 12.25
C PRO A 551 7.74 12.82 12.86
N SER A 552 7.62 12.76 14.19
CA SER A 552 6.37 12.55 14.93
C SER A 552 5.78 13.85 15.45
N GLY A 553 6.63 14.76 15.94
CA GLY A 553 6.27 16.11 16.37
C GLY A 553 5.65 16.93 15.24
N SER A 554 6.23 16.89 14.05
CA SER A 554 5.73 17.65 12.90
C SER A 554 4.32 17.25 12.48
N ARG A 555 3.96 15.97 12.62
CA ARG A 555 2.60 15.46 12.38
C ARG A 555 1.58 15.91 13.43
N ILE A 556 2.00 16.13 14.68
CA ILE A 556 1.15 16.76 15.70
C ILE A 556 0.82 18.20 15.27
N ILE A 557 1.85 18.97 14.89
CA ILE A 557 1.69 20.36 14.46
C ILE A 557 0.83 20.47 13.19
N GLU A 558 1.08 19.62 12.18
CA GLU A 558 0.27 19.55 10.96
C GLU A 558 -1.21 19.26 11.26
N ALA A 559 -1.50 18.35 12.20
CA ALA A 559 -2.87 18.02 12.59
C ALA A 559 -3.58 19.13 13.36
N ILE A 560 -2.86 19.88 14.21
CA ILE A 560 -3.40 21.08 14.88
C ILE A 560 -3.84 22.10 13.83
N ILE A 561 -2.96 22.41 12.87
CA ILE A 561 -3.23 23.40 11.81
C ILE A 561 -4.38 22.94 10.90
N SER A 562 -4.41 21.65 10.57
CA SER A 562 -5.36 21.06 9.61
C SER A 562 -6.72 20.68 10.22
N SER A 563 -6.88 20.68 11.55
CA SER A 563 -8.14 20.29 12.21
C SER A 563 -9.31 21.17 11.76
N LYS A 564 -10.42 20.55 11.35
CA LYS A 564 -11.68 21.27 11.06
C LYS A 564 -12.40 21.74 12.33
N GLN A 565 -12.12 21.14 13.47
CA GLN A 565 -12.84 21.34 14.74
C GLN A 565 -12.34 22.57 15.52
N LEU A 566 -11.18 23.11 15.17
CA LEU A 566 -10.62 24.29 15.83
C LEU A 566 -11.18 25.60 15.24
N PRO A 567 -11.65 26.54 16.08
CA PRO A 567 -12.08 27.87 15.65
C PRO A 567 -11.01 28.61 14.84
N VAL A 568 -11.47 29.46 13.90
CA VAL A 568 -10.57 30.27 13.06
C VAL A 568 -9.66 31.18 13.89
N VAL A 569 -10.15 31.71 15.02
CA VAL A 569 -9.36 32.52 15.96
C VAL A 569 -8.19 31.70 16.53
N THR A 570 -8.45 30.47 16.96
CA THR A 570 -7.44 29.52 17.45
C THR A 570 -6.40 29.23 16.39
N LYS A 571 -6.82 28.97 15.14
CA LYS A 571 -5.90 28.75 14.01
C LYS A 571 -5.01 29.96 13.71
N ARG A 572 -5.58 31.17 13.71
CA ARG A 572 -4.79 32.42 13.55
C ARG A 572 -3.71 32.55 14.62
N ARG A 573 -4.05 32.28 15.89
CA ARG A 573 -3.08 32.27 17.01
C ARG A 573 -1.98 31.21 16.83
N VAL A 574 -2.28 30.06 16.23
CA VAL A 574 -1.25 29.06 15.85
C VAL A 574 -0.33 29.60 14.76
N LEU A 575 -0.88 30.22 13.70
CA LEU A 575 -0.09 30.82 12.61
C LEU A 575 0.84 31.94 13.11
N GLU A 576 0.38 32.77 14.04
CA GLU A 576 1.19 33.84 14.64
C GLU A 576 2.43 33.32 15.36
N ARG A 577 2.35 32.13 15.96
CA ARG A 577 3.46 31.50 16.69
C ARG A 577 4.64 31.10 15.80
N TYR A 578 4.42 30.99 14.48
CA TYR A 578 5.44 30.64 13.47
C TYR A 578 5.90 31.83 12.62
N ALA A 579 5.43 33.04 12.90
CA ALA A 579 5.90 34.24 12.22
C ALA A 579 7.40 34.47 12.47
N ASN A 580 8.14 34.83 11.43
CA ASN A 580 9.60 34.94 11.36
C ASN A 580 10.36 33.60 11.42
N LYS A 581 9.65 32.46 11.28
CA LYS A 581 10.21 31.11 11.26
C LYS A 581 9.80 30.26 10.04
N TYR A 582 8.92 30.76 9.16
CA TYR A 582 8.46 30.07 7.95
C TYR A 582 9.59 29.77 6.95
N ALA A 583 10.55 30.67 6.77
CA ALA A 583 11.68 30.45 5.85
C ALA A 583 12.57 29.27 6.28
N ASP A 584 12.88 29.18 7.57
CA ASP A 584 13.70 28.10 8.12
C ASP A 584 12.95 26.76 8.13
N LEU A 585 11.63 26.78 8.33
CA LEU A 585 10.78 25.58 8.19
C LEU A 585 10.69 25.11 6.74
N ALA A 586 10.52 26.01 5.77
CA ALA A 586 10.42 25.66 4.35
C ALA A 586 11.68 24.95 3.83
N ALA A 587 12.86 25.28 4.37
CA ALA A 587 14.11 24.61 4.01
C ALA A 587 14.27 23.20 4.63
N ASN A 588 13.49 22.85 5.65
CA ASN A 588 13.58 21.58 6.40
C ASN A 588 12.64 20.49 5.84
N LYS A 589 13.11 19.23 5.84
CA LYS A 589 12.37 18.05 5.35
C LYS A 589 10.98 17.85 5.97
N TYR A 590 10.82 18.14 7.27
CA TYR A 590 9.57 17.99 8.00
C TYR A 590 8.83 19.33 8.12
N GLY A 591 9.60 20.41 8.33
CA GLY A 591 9.07 21.78 8.42
C GLY A 591 8.35 22.25 7.15
N SER A 592 8.76 21.81 5.95
CA SER A 592 8.13 22.21 4.69
C SER A 592 6.65 21.83 4.65
N HIS A 593 6.29 20.66 5.15
CA HIS A 593 4.89 20.20 5.24
C HIS A 593 4.06 21.04 6.21
N ILE A 594 4.68 21.62 7.25
CA ILE A 594 4.02 22.55 8.18
C ILE A 594 3.80 23.90 7.51
N VAL A 595 4.74 24.40 6.69
CA VAL A 595 4.50 25.62 5.89
C VAL A 595 3.35 25.39 4.89
N ASP A 596 3.31 24.24 4.22
CA ASP A 596 2.19 23.86 3.34
C ASP A 596 0.85 23.70 4.10
N ALA A 597 0.87 23.25 5.36
CA ALA A 597 -0.32 23.20 6.21
C ALA A 597 -0.78 24.61 6.63
N CYS A 598 0.15 25.45 7.11
CA CYS A 598 -0.11 26.85 7.43
C CYS A 598 -0.69 27.60 6.23
N TRP A 599 -0.11 27.41 5.04
CA TRP A 599 -0.59 27.98 3.78
C TRP A 599 -2.03 27.55 3.43
N ARG A 600 -2.36 26.27 3.63
CA ARG A 600 -3.73 25.75 3.38
C ARG A 600 -4.76 26.30 4.37
N ALA A 601 -4.36 26.53 5.61
CA ALA A 601 -5.22 27.03 6.69
C ALA A 601 -5.33 28.56 6.79
N ALA A 602 -4.36 29.29 6.22
CA ALA A 602 -4.28 30.74 6.29
C ALA A 602 -5.35 31.47 5.46
N ASP A 603 -5.86 32.58 6.00
CA ASP A 603 -6.57 33.59 5.21
C ASP A 603 -5.59 34.49 4.45
N ILE A 604 -6.10 35.38 3.59
CA ILE A 604 -5.27 36.19 2.69
C ILE A 604 -4.20 37.01 3.45
N PRO A 605 -4.53 37.76 4.53
CA PRO A 605 -3.53 38.41 5.38
C PRO A 605 -2.39 37.50 5.89
N TYR A 606 -2.71 36.30 6.39
CA TYR A 606 -1.65 35.38 6.86
C TYR A 606 -0.85 34.76 5.70
N LYS A 607 -1.48 34.51 4.55
CA LYS A 607 -0.77 34.10 3.33
C LYS A 607 0.24 35.14 2.86
N GLU A 608 -0.13 36.43 2.90
CA GLU A 608 0.81 37.52 2.58
C GLU A 608 1.99 37.55 3.55
N LYS A 609 1.75 37.40 4.87
CA LYS A 609 2.84 37.33 5.86
C LYS A 609 3.81 36.17 5.56
N ILE A 610 3.30 34.97 5.27
CA ILE A 610 4.12 33.80 4.91
C ILE A 610 4.95 34.11 3.65
N LEU A 611 4.31 34.62 2.59
CA LEU A 611 4.98 34.94 1.33
C LEU A 611 6.07 36.01 1.46
N ILE A 612 5.80 37.07 2.22
CA ILE A 612 6.77 38.14 2.48
C ILE A 612 8.02 37.57 3.16
N GLU A 613 7.85 36.70 4.16
CA GLU A 613 8.99 36.09 4.86
C GLU A 613 9.79 35.12 3.96
N LEU A 614 9.10 34.26 3.18
CA LEU A 614 9.75 33.36 2.23
C LEU A 614 10.56 34.13 1.17
N LEU A 615 10.06 35.29 0.74
CA LEU A 615 10.74 36.15 -0.24
C LEU A 615 11.88 36.98 0.39
N GLN A 616 11.82 37.33 1.68
CA GLN A 616 12.94 37.97 2.39
C GLN A 616 14.18 37.07 2.46
N ARG A 617 14.00 35.74 2.52
CA ARG A 617 15.10 34.75 2.51
C ARG A 617 15.08 33.85 1.28
N GLU A 618 14.73 34.41 0.12
CA GLU A 618 14.47 33.67 -1.12
C GLU A 618 15.63 32.73 -1.53
N THR A 619 16.89 33.14 -1.36
CA THR A 619 18.06 32.30 -1.67
C THR A 619 18.09 31.03 -0.84
N GLN A 620 18.06 31.18 0.49
CA GLN A 620 18.02 30.08 1.46
C GLN A 620 16.89 29.08 1.16
N VAL A 621 15.70 29.58 0.82
CA VAL A 621 14.54 28.73 0.53
C VAL A 621 14.69 28.02 -0.83
N ARG A 622 15.21 28.67 -1.87
CA ARG A 622 15.41 28.05 -3.20
C ARG A 622 16.59 27.06 -3.26
N ASP A 623 17.59 27.21 -2.39
CA ASP A 623 18.72 26.26 -2.31
C ASP A 623 18.26 24.88 -1.81
N SER A 624 17.26 24.83 -0.93
CA SER A 624 16.66 23.57 -0.45
C SER A 624 15.69 22.95 -1.48
N PRO A 625 15.74 21.63 -1.74
CA PRO A 625 14.74 20.97 -2.58
C PRO A 625 13.32 21.07 -2.01
N PHE A 626 13.18 21.05 -0.68
CA PHE A 626 11.88 21.20 0.00
C PHE A 626 11.34 22.63 -0.13
N GLY A 627 12.21 23.62 0.04
CA GLY A 627 11.83 25.03 -0.07
C GLY A 627 11.42 25.42 -1.50
N ARG A 628 12.02 24.83 -2.54
CA ARG A 628 11.55 24.96 -3.93
C ARG A 628 10.11 24.46 -4.12
N ILE A 629 9.73 23.36 -3.47
CA ILE A 629 8.35 22.84 -3.52
C ILE A 629 7.40 23.79 -2.81
N VAL A 630 7.74 24.26 -1.60
CA VAL A 630 6.94 25.25 -0.85
C VAL A 630 6.75 26.56 -1.65
N MET A 631 7.80 27.08 -2.27
CA MET A 631 7.74 28.29 -3.11
C MET A 631 6.79 28.12 -4.32
N SER A 632 6.75 26.92 -4.90
CA SER A 632 5.80 26.55 -5.95
C SER A 632 4.36 26.48 -5.42
N ASN A 633 4.14 25.78 -4.30
CA ASN A 633 2.84 25.62 -3.64
C ASN A 633 2.22 26.97 -3.21
N CYS A 634 3.06 27.87 -2.69
CA CYS A 634 2.67 29.23 -2.31
C CYS A 634 2.57 30.19 -3.51
N ARG A 635 3.03 29.78 -4.71
CA ARG A 635 3.12 30.60 -5.93
C ARG A 635 3.89 31.91 -5.73
N ALA A 636 5.01 31.83 -5.01
CA ALA A 636 5.78 33.00 -4.60
C ALA A 636 6.27 33.86 -5.78
N ASP A 637 6.65 33.23 -6.89
CA ASP A 637 7.01 33.91 -8.14
C ASP A 637 5.89 34.79 -8.72
N GLN A 638 4.63 34.40 -8.53
CA GLN A 638 3.49 35.19 -8.99
C GLN A 638 3.23 36.39 -8.07
N TYR A 639 3.29 36.18 -6.75
CA TYR A 639 3.17 37.27 -5.77
C TYR A 639 4.23 38.34 -6.01
N LYS A 640 5.49 37.93 -6.18
CA LYS A 640 6.63 38.81 -6.47
C LYS A 640 6.46 39.66 -7.73
N ARG A 641 5.77 39.14 -8.76
CA ARG A 641 5.55 39.84 -10.03
C ARG A 641 4.29 40.71 -10.05
N ARG A 642 3.17 40.22 -9.48
CA ARG A 642 1.83 40.83 -9.57
C ARG A 642 1.01 40.51 -8.33
N VAL A 643 1.21 41.29 -7.26
CA VAL A 643 0.51 41.14 -5.97
C VAL A 643 -1.02 41.21 -6.12
N ASP A 644 -1.55 42.17 -6.89
CA ASP A 644 -3.00 42.37 -6.98
C ASP A 644 -3.74 41.26 -7.74
N GLU A 645 -3.13 40.71 -8.81
CA GLU A 645 -3.66 39.51 -9.48
C GLU A 645 -3.66 38.29 -8.57
N TRP A 646 -2.61 38.12 -7.76
CA TRP A 646 -2.55 37.05 -6.77
C TRP A 646 -3.65 37.22 -5.71
N ARG A 647 -3.84 38.44 -5.18
CA ARG A 647 -4.90 38.76 -4.21
C ARG A 647 -6.29 38.45 -4.76
N GLU A 648 -6.57 38.86 -6.00
CA GLU A 648 -7.88 38.61 -6.62
C GLU A 648 -8.14 37.11 -6.85
N ARG A 649 -7.11 36.36 -7.28
CA ARG A 649 -7.27 34.90 -7.41
C ARG A 649 -7.54 34.24 -6.07
N GLU A 650 -6.82 34.60 -5.01
CA GLU A 650 -7.05 34.02 -3.67
C GLU A 650 -8.43 34.39 -3.11
N ARG A 651 -8.92 35.62 -3.36
CA ARG A 651 -10.32 36.01 -3.07
C ARG A 651 -11.30 35.09 -3.80
N ASN A 652 -11.07 34.81 -5.08
CA ASN A 652 -11.98 33.96 -5.87
C ASN A 652 -11.89 32.47 -5.47
N ILE A 653 -10.73 31.97 -5.05
CA ILE A 653 -10.58 30.63 -4.45
C ILE A 653 -11.35 30.55 -3.12
N GLN A 654 -11.26 31.57 -2.26
CA GLN A 654 -12.01 31.61 -1.00
C GLN A 654 -13.52 31.71 -1.21
N LYS A 655 -14.00 32.53 -2.16
CA LYS A 655 -15.43 32.58 -2.55
C LYS A 655 -15.93 31.21 -3.01
N ARG A 656 -15.21 30.55 -3.92
CA ARG A 656 -15.56 29.21 -4.42
C ARG A 656 -15.60 28.17 -3.29
N LYS A 657 -14.68 28.20 -2.34
CA LYS A 657 -14.69 27.29 -1.18
C LYS A 657 -15.94 27.48 -0.32
N ARG A 658 -16.28 28.73 0.04
CA ARG A 658 -17.48 29.02 0.85
C ARG A 658 -18.75 28.56 0.15
N LEU A 659 -18.90 28.88 -1.14
CA LEU A 659 -20.05 28.41 -1.93
C LEU A 659 -20.16 26.88 -1.95
N PHE A 660 -19.04 26.15 -2.00
CA PHE A 660 -19.04 24.69 -1.90
C PHE A 660 -19.37 24.17 -0.49
N GLU A 661 -18.92 24.85 0.57
CA GLU A 661 -19.25 24.52 1.96
C GLU A 661 -20.75 24.76 2.23
N ASP A 662 -21.30 25.90 1.80
CA ASP A 662 -22.72 26.25 1.91
C ASP A 662 -23.64 25.25 1.17
N ILE A 663 -23.19 24.70 0.03
CA ILE A 663 -23.90 23.64 -0.71
C ILE A 663 -23.88 22.30 0.02
N LEU A 664 -22.74 21.93 0.64
CA LEU A 664 -22.58 20.66 1.34
C LEU A 664 -23.30 20.62 2.69
N ASP A 665 -23.39 21.75 3.39
CA ASP A 665 -24.15 21.88 4.63
C ASP A 665 -25.65 22.15 4.39
N GLY A 666 -26.05 22.51 3.16
CA GLY A 666 -27.39 22.93 2.79
C GLY A 666 -28.45 21.83 2.65
N ASP A 667 -28.07 20.55 2.64
CA ASP A 667 -28.99 19.43 2.33
C ASP A 667 -29.74 18.85 3.55
N THR A 668 -29.85 19.63 4.64
CA THR A 668 -30.70 19.30 5.79
C THR A 668 -31.61 20.44 6.24
N SER A 669 -32.91 20.25 5.95
CA SER A 669 -34.09 20.91 6.55
C SER A 669 -34.63 22.21 5.92
N THR A 670 -35.84 22.07 5.37
CA THR A 670 -36.97 23.02 5.42
C THR A 670 -36.83 24.41 4.78
N ALA A 671 -37.13 24.49 3.48
CA ALA A 671 -37.71 25.69 2.87
C ALA A 671 -39.25 25.57 2.82
N ALA A 672 -39.94 25.96 3.90
CA ALA A 672 -41.40 26.02 3.95
C ALA A 672 -41.90 27.31 4.63
N ALA A 673 -42.59 28.15 3.85
CA ALA A 673 -43.48 29.23 4.25
C ALA A 673 -42.95 30.39 5.14
N THR A 674 -42.73 31.56 4.53
CA THR A 674 -43.41 32.78 5.02
C THR A 674 -43.80 33.72 3.86
N ALA A 675 -44.97 34.34 4.01
CA ALA A 675 -45.85 34.90 2.99
C ALA A 675 -45.42 36.19 2.24
N THR A 676 -45.62 36.17 0.91
CA THR A 676 -46.51 37.05 0.09
C THR A 676 -46.54 38.60 0.21
N GLN A 677 -46.63 39.21 -0.98
CA GLN A 677 -47.14 40.56 -1.36
C GLN A 677 -46.19 41.78 -1.32
N ASN A 678 -45.71 42.17 -2.51
CA ASN A 678 -46.21 43.40 -3.15
C ASN A 678 -46.03 43.35 -4.68
N SER A 679 -46.74 44.21 -5.41
CA SER A 679 -47.13 43.98 -6.81
C SER A 679 -46.49 44.91 -7.86
N ALA A 680 -46.52 44.42 -9.11
CA ALA A 680 -46.53 45.17 -10.38
C ALA A 680 -45.37 46.14 -10.70
N SER A 681 -44.51 45.73 -11.64
CA SER A 681 -44.52 46.34 -12.98
C SER A 681 -43.81 45.46 -14.02
N SER A 682 -44.45 45.27 -15.17
CA SER A 682 -44.02 44.34 -16.21
C SER A 682 -43.44 45.07 -17.42
N LYS A 683 -42.19 44.74 -17.79
CA LYS A 683 -41.65 45.02 -19.14
C LYS A 683 -40.91 43.81 -19.69
N ARG A 684 -41.44 43.27 -20.79
CA ARG A 684 -40.82 42.20 -21.60
C ARG A 684 -39.43 42.61 -22.08
N TYR A 685 -38.46 41.70 -22.00
CA TYR A 685 -37.45 41.53 -23.05
C TYR A 685 -37.21 40.03 -23.32
N LYS A 686 -36.60 39.73 -24.47
CA LYS A 686 -36.71 38.42 -25.15
C LYS A 686 -35.80 37.35 -24.54
N LYS A 687 -36.28 36.11 -24.61
CA LYS A 687 -35.53 34.87 -24.36
C LYS A 687 -34.38 34.74 -25.37
N ALA A 688 -33.16 34.60 -24.87
CA ALA A 688 -31.99 34.09 -25.59
C ALA A 688 -31.42 32.93 -24.77
N GLU A 689 -30.91 31.91 -25.45
CA GLU A 689 -30.40 30.69 -24.81
C GLU A 689 -28.95 30.90 -24.40
N GLU A 690 -28.67 30.92 -23.10
CA GLU A 690 -27.31 30.72 -22.61
C GLU A 690 -26.97 29.23 -22.72
N LYS A 691 -25.82 28.94 -23.34
CA LYS A 691 -25.21 27.61 -23.39
C LYS A 691 -24.25 27.48 -22.21
N ASP A 692 -24.24 26.30 -21.58
CA ASP A 692 -23.36 26.03 -20.43
C ASP A 692 -21.87 26.09 -20.82
N GLU A 693 -21.14 27.05 -20.26
CA GLU A 693 -19.69 27.29 -20.48
C GLU A 693 -18.77 26.22 -19.84
N ILE A 694 -19.26 25.00 -19.63
CA ILE A 694 -18.55 23.95 -18.88
C ILE A 694 -17.75 23.01 -19.81
N ASP A 695 -18.18 22.83 -21.06
CA ASP A 695 -17.55 21.89 -22.00
C ASP A 695 -16.35 22.46 -22.80
N GLU A 696 -16.19 23.79 -22.87
CA GLU A 696 -15.03 24.41 -23.57
C GLU A 696 -13.72 24.39 -22.76
N LEU A 697 -13.76 24.04 -21.46
CA LEU A 697 -12.58 24.03 -20.59
C LEU A 697 -11.76 22.72 -20.61
N PHE A 698 -12.20 21.70 -21.36
CA PHE A 698 -11.47 20.42 -21.50
C PHE A 698 -11.04 20.10 -22.94
N ALA A 699 -11.41 20.91 -23.93
CA ALA A 699 -10.89 20.77 -25.29
C ALA A 699 -9.49 21.41 -25.41
N THR A 700 -8.47 20.60 -25.69
CA THR A 700 -7.12 21.08 -26.06
C THR A 700 -6.83 20.78 -27.53
N PRO A 701 -6.88 21.78 -28.43
CA PRO A 701 -6.38 21.63 -29.79
C PRO A 701 -4.86 21.83 -29.83
N ALA A 702 -4.14 20.94 -30.53
CA ALA A 702 -2.72 21.11 -30.80
C ALA A 702 -2.45 22.35 -31.69
N ALA A 703 -1.34 23.04 -31.45
CA ALA A 703 -0.98 24.28 -32.16
C ALA A 703 -0.42 24.00 -33.57
N PRO A 704 -0.88 24.71 -34.62
CA PRO A 704 -0.29 24.68 -35.95
C PRO A 704 0.76 25.78 -36.17
N ALA A 705 1.60 25.60 -37.21
CA ALA A 705 2.70 26.49 -37.58
C ALA A 705 2.25 27.80 -38.27
N LYS A 706 3.14 28.79 -38.33
CA LYS A 706 2.92 30.09 -38.99
C LYS A 706 3.42 30.12 -40.44
N GLU A 707 2.55 30.65 -41.32
CA GLU A 707 2.76 31.75 -42.30
C GLU A 707 4.20 32.06 -42.80
N ALA A 708 4.49 32.41 -44.06
CA ALA A 708 3.68 32.97 -45.17
C ALA A 708 4.39 32.71 -46.55
N THR A 709 3.97 33.11 -47.77
CA THR A 709 2.87 33.95 -48.29
C THR A 709 2.61 33.66 -49.79
N LYS A 710 1.54 34.26 -50.36
CA LYS A 710 1.39 34.75 -51.76
C LYS A 710 1.19 33.75 -52.94
N SER A 711 -0.11 33.55 -53.22
CA SER A 711 -0.83 34.06 -54.41
C SER A 711 -0.62 33.51 -55.83
N GLN A 712 -1.79 33.27 -56.45
CA GLN A 712 -2.14 33.14 -57.88
C GLN A 712 -2.03 31.75 -58.53
N ALA A 713 -2.99 31.49 -59.40
CA ALA A 713 -3.34 30.19 -59.95
C ALA A 713 -2.82 30.01 -61.38
N THR A 714 -2.55 28.78 -61.80
CA THR A 714 -3.04 28.19 -63.07
C THR A 714 -2.70 26.69 -63.19
N THR A 715 -3.67 25.93 -63.72
CA THR A 715 -3.61 24.71 -64.56
C THR A 715 -2.41 23.72 -64.55
N GLU A 716 -2.79 22.44 -64.40
CA GLU A 716 -2.38 21.26 -65.21
C GLU A 716 -1.08 20.45 -64.98
N SER A 717 -1.30 19.12 -65.00
CA SER A 717 -0.50 18.00 -65.55
C SER A 717 0.85 17.54 -64.94
N GLN A 718 0.80 16.30 -64.43
CA GLN A 718 1.64 15.11 -64.75
C GLN A 718 3.17 15.04 -64.47
N SER A 719 3.50 13.86 -63.92
CA SER A 719 4.65 12.96 -64.20
C SER A 719 6.08 13.22 -63.67
N ASP A 720 6.58 12.15 -63.05
CA ASP A 720 7.91 11.52 -63.19
C ASP A 720 9.21 12.19 -62.69
N ALA A 721 9.68 11.62 -61.57
CA ALA A 721 10.90 10.81 -61.45
C ALA A 721 12.31 11.36 -61.78
N ASN A 722 13.18 11.13 -60.78
CA ASN A 722 14.58 10.68 -60.89
C ASN A 722 15.70 11.73 -61.09
N GLY A 723 16.89 11.44 -60.53
CA GLY A 723 18.17 11.88 -61.12
C GLY A 723 19.07 12.87 -60.36
N LYS A 724 19.85 12.34 -59.41
CA LYS A 724 21.33 12.45 -59.34
C LYS A 724 22.10 13.80 -59.25
N GLU A 725 23.06 13.73 -58.32
CA GLU A 725 24.51 14.06 -58.45
C GLU A 725 25.10 15.47 -58.19
N ALA A 726 26.09 15.42 -57.28
CA ALA A 726 27.42 16.06 -57.31
C ALA A 726 27.56 17.59 -57.16
N GLY A 727 28.52 18.02 -56.30
CA GLY A 727 28.73 19.47 -56.11
C GLY A 727 30.04 20.04 -55.53
N THR A 728 30.94 19.27 -54.93
CA THR A 728 32.36 19.68 -54.65
C THR A 728 32.73 20.88 -53.74
N LYS A 729 33.78 20.61 -52.92
CA LYS A 729 35.03 21.41 -52.70
C LYS A 729 35.15 22.43 -51.55
N ARG A 730 36.23 22.17 -50.79
CA ARG A 730 37.20 23.11 -50.13
C ARG A 730 36.71 23.82 -48.85
N SER A 731 37.55 24.05 -47.83
CA SER A 731 38.92 23.55 -47.56
C SER A 731 39.45 23.88 -46.15
N LYS A 732 40.28 22.98 -45.60
CA LYS A 732 41.49 23.23 -44.76
C LYS A 732 41.43 24.22 -43.56
N LYS A 733 41.41 23.64 -42.35
CA LYS A 733 42.37 23.82 -41.21
C LYS A 733 41.79 23.02 -40.02
N ASP A 734 42.36 21.93 -39.49
CA ASP A 734 43.73 21.39 -39.46
C ASP A 734 44.73 22.26 -38.68
N LYS A 735 44.73 22.19 -37.32
CA LYS A 735 45.67 21.34 -36.55
C LYS A 735 45.76 21.64 -35.04
N ARG A 736 45.83 20.55 -34.25
CA ARG A 736 46.69 20.34 -33.03
C ARG A 736 46.42 21.22 -31.77
N SER A 737 46.72 20.78 -30.53
CA SER A 737 47.06 19.44 -30.02
C SER A 737 47.18 19.37 -28.48
N LYS A 738 46.68 18.27 -27.90
CA LYS A 738 47.30 17.46 -26.81
C LYS A 738 47.96 18.15 -25.58
N LYS A 739 47.33 17.87 -24.42
CA LYS A 739 47.85 16.98 -23.33
C LYS A 739 48.48 17.63 -22.07
N LYS A 740 48.18 16.96 -20.95
CA LYS A 740 48.71 17.08 -19.57
C LYS A 740 48.23 18.29 -18.76
N LYS A 741 48.19 18.28 -17.43
CA LYS A 741 48.01 17.28 -16.34
C LYS A 741 48.44 18.03 -15.06
N ASP A 742 47.83 17.67 -13.93
CA ASP A 742 48.37 17.81 -12.56
C ASP A 742 48.34 19.19 -11.82
N VAL A 743 47.56 19.17 -10.72
CA VAL A 743 47.87 19.67 -9.34
C VAL A 743 47.53 21.12 -8.93
N SER A 744 46.83 21.19 -7.77
CA SER A 744 46.54 22.35 -6.88
C SER A 744 45.68 23.49 -7.47
N VAL A 745 44.73 24.08 -6.74
CA VAL A 745 44.45 24.11 -5.29
C VAL A 745 43.02 23.63 -4.99
#